data_AF-A0A6V7XZV9-F1
#
_entry.id   AF-A0A6V7XZV9-F1
#
_cell.length_a   1.000
_cell.length_b   1.000
_cell.length_c   1.000
_cell.angle_alpha   90.00
_cell.angle_beta   90.00
_cell.angle_gamma   90.00
#
_symmetry.space_group_name_H-M   'P 1'
#
loop_
_entity.id
_entity.type
_entity.pdbx_description
1 polymer ?
#
loop_
_entity_poly.entity_id
_entity_poly.type
_entity_poly.pdbx_seq_one_letter_code
_entity_poly.pdbx_strand_id
1 'polypeptide(L)'
;MNFDLLSAKIIFLFVLSILFSRISSDQQQQVPIQQQPPPDNVNANIDANKPHSDSQRLAQKPDCRLDIDKYCKKNIAQLGPGEVLSDMDALECLQDAGFSENEALQPQCAQAVWEYKVELTQDKRFIGALQQFCTVDINQNHRLKACTQDLRPGYALSCMMEHVHEIDQGSRCFQFLLRVEKVAFSDFALIAPFVEHCAAIIKQLGCGQLTKPSLHQNVRVPHSQGSTLECLISNIVNVQKDPTKEQIINGMSEECRKEVRRIAELQSDDFHLDRPLFFACRHDREEFCSEINAGEGKVFQCLMQHKEDKRMQPECARILAERAGMMGRDFRLAHPLLKQCDKELQAYRCIPQPGFEKSLQFHLSWVVLCLENGIHFYNQQEHERQQAAKDENAPKKQWPNLVVFSDECKHEMFSHRQMMVQEFRMGPEVVMNCATEIDKYCSPKGDLETEGKTVHCLMAHAQERNEQKTLTQQCRNALQDLVKVADIGSNYQVDKVLYASCRELIEGKCKQDAVSEANTLTCLMKNLDEADMTDDCEQRLIEVQYFMARDWSLDPQLYDACHQEAVDRCSAVSEWHKGANQLSGQSNQVVDPGPQVLACLYRAGYDEEKPLKAECAQNVRRVLYERASRVNMLPDVEENCRQALSEYCSQNVQPTEEMDCLQEHFETEEFKRRHPKCYTEVEKFTKMESKDTKLNRLLSRACRPVINAYCSQYINQEIDHGDVLTCL
;
A
#
# COMPACT_ATOMS: atom_id res chain seq x y z
N MET A 1 14.25 15.71 62.32
CA MET A 1 12.78 15.56 62.23
C MET A 1 12.49 15.41 60.74
N ASN A 2 12.53 14.25 60.09
CA ASN A 2 11.88 12.95 60.31
C ASN A 2 10.36 13.05 60.49
N PHE A 3 9.65 13.21 59.38
CA PHE A 3 8.30 12.70 59.07
C PHE A 3 7.99 13.24 57.66
N ASP A 4 8.20 12.46 56.58
CA ASP A 4 7.55 12.66 55.27
C ASP A 4 7.97 11.64 54.17
N LEU A 5 8.93 10.75 54.42
CA LEU A 5 9.29 9.70 53.46
C LEU A 5 8.51 8.38 53.58
N LEU A 6 7.57 8.25 54.52
CA LEU A 6 6.79 7.01 54.75
C LEU A 6 5.39 7.01 54.10
N SER A 7 4.89 8.18 53.70
CA SER A 7 3.52 8.36 53.19
C SER A 7 3.38 8.03 51.69
N ALA A 8 4.46 8.14 50.92
CA ALA A 8 4.45 7.94 49.47
C ALA A 8 4.52 6.45 49.04
N LYS A 9 4.99 5.55 49.92
CA LYS A 9 5.09 4.11 49.62
C LYS A 9 3.79 3.31 49.85
N ILE A 10 2.84 3.85 50.64
CA ILE A 10 1.57 3.16 50.95
C ILE A 10 0.50 3.42 49.87
N ILE A 11 0.56 4.55 49.16
CA ILE A 11 -0.39 4.89 48.09
C ILE A 11 -0.07 4.12 46.79
N PHE A 12 1.21 3.84 46.51
CA PHE A 12 1.63 3.09 45.32
C PHE A 12 1.28 1.60 45.39
N LEU A 13 1.16 1.02 46.60
CA LEU A 13 0.78 -0.38 46.80
C LEU A 13 -0.74 -0.63 46.76
N PHE A 14 -1.58 0.40 46.91
CA PHE A 14 -3.04 0.25 46.89
C PHE A 14 -3.67 0.34 45.48
N VAL A 15 -2.98 0.96 44.52
CA VAL A 15 -3.48 1.12 43.14
C VAL A 15 -3.23 -0.14 42.29
N LEU A 16 -2.17 -0.91 42.56
CA LEU A 16 -1.89 -2.16 41.84
C LEU A 16 -2.83 -3.33 42.20
N SER A 17 -3.49 -3.32 43.36
CA SER A 17 -4.42 -4.39 43.76
C SER A 17 -5.84 -4.22 43.21
N ILE A 18 -6.21 -3.06 42.66
CA ILE A 18 -7.56 -2.81 42.12
C ILE A 18 -7.67 -3.17 40.63
N LEU A 19 -6.54 -3.25 39.89
CA LEU A 19 -6.53 -3.59 38.47
C LEU A 19 -6.63 -5.11 38.17
N PHE A 20 -6.42 -5.98 39.17
CA PHE A 20 -6.42 -7.45 38.98
C PHE A 20 -7.71 -8.17 39.43
N SER A 21 -8.80 -7.47 39.76
CA SER A 21 -10.02 -8.12 40.31
C SER A 21 -11.32 -7.87 39.53
N ARG A 22 -11.28 -7.48 38.24
CA ARG A 22 -12.49 -7.34 37.41
C ARG A 22 -12.38 -7.96 36.01
N ILE A 23 -12.07 -9.26 35.94
CA ILE A 23 -12.52 -10.12 34.83
C ILE A 23 -12.86 -11.51 35.41
N SER A 24 -14.05 -11.63 35.99
CA SER A 24 -14.78 -12.90 36.16
C SER A 24 -16.24 -12.63 36.50
N SER A 25 -17.10 -13.43 35.87
CA SER A 25 -18.57 -13.49 35.97
C SER A 25 -19.30 -12.41 35.16
N ASP A 26 -20.25 -12.73 34.28
CA ASP A 26 -21.28 -13.76 34.49
C ASP A 26 -22.04 -14.16 33.21
N GLN A 27 -22.72 -15.30 33.35
CA GLN A 27 -23.86 -15.85 32.58
C GLN A 27 -23.63 -16.76 31.36
N GLN A 28 -23.62 -18.05 31.71
CA GLN A 28 -24.14 -19.17 30.91
C GLN A 28 -25.58 -18.93 30.46
N GLN A 29 -25.82 -19.02 29.15
CA GLN A 29 -27.10 -19.46 28.59
C GLN A 29 -26.86 -20.76 27.81
N GLN A 30 -27.44 -21.85 28.32
CA GLN A 30 -27.47 -23.17 27.70
C GLN A 30 -28.51 -23.19 26.56
N VAL A 31 -28.08 -23.60 25.36
CA VAL A 31 -28.94 -24.12 24.29
C VAL A 31 -28.22 -25.34 23.67
N PRO A 32 -28.91 -26.48 23.41
CA PRO A 32 -28.26 -27.78 23.27
C PRO A 32 -27.74 -28.01 21.85
N ILE A 33 -26.50 -28.49 21.73
CA ILE A 33 -25.94 -29.00 20.47
C ILE A 33 -25.88 -30.53 20.53
N GLN A 34 -26.53 -31.13 19.54
CA GLN A 34 -26.61 -32.57 19.30
C GLN A 34 -25.22 -33.18 19.10
N GLN A 35 -25.02 -34.34 19.75
CA GLN A 35 -23.86 -35.20 19.59
C GLN A 35 -23.85 -35.81 18.18
N GLN A 36 -22.73 -35.65 17.47
CA GLN A 36 -22.31 -36.56 16.40
C GLN A 36 -21.10 -37.39 16.87
N PRO A 37 -21.01 -38.67 16.50
CA PRO A 37 -20.07 -39.62 17.08
C PRO A 37 -18.63 -39.42 16.58
N PRO A 38 -17.61 -39.88 17.33
CA PRO A 38 -16.21 -39.76 16.94
C PRO A 38 -15.86 -40.75 15.80
N PRO A 39 -15.03 -40.36 14.82
CA PRO A 39 -14.48 -41.33 13.87
C PRO A 39 -13.34 -42.11 14.52
N ASP A 40 -13.56 -43.41 14.57
CA ASP A 40 -12.65 -44.55 14.57
C ASP A 40 -11.17 -44.36 14.99
N ASN A 41 -10.94 -44.99 16.15
CA ASN A 41 -9.72 -45.56 16.69
C ASN A 41 -8.78 -46.16 15.60
N VAL A 42 -7.74 -45.43 15.21
CA VAL A 42 -6.54 -46.05 14.63
C VAL A 42 -5.52 -46.19 15.75
N ASN A 43 -5.48 -47.39 16.34
CA ASN A 43 -4.40 -47.85 17.20
C ASN A 43 -3.05 -47.75 16.46
N ALA A 44 -2.30 -46.69 16.70
CA ALA A 44 -0.86 -46.67 16.46
C ALA A 44 -0.17 -47.01 17.78
N ASN A 45 0.15 -48.29 17.97
CA ASN A 45 1.14 -48.72 18.95
C ASN A 45 2.45 -47.99 18.64
N ILE A 46 2.80 -47.00 19.47
CA ILE A 46 4.12 -46.37 19.43
C ILE A 46 5.05 -47.31 20.19
N ASP A 47 5.78 -48.13 19.43
CA ASP A 47 6.94 -48.88 19.90
C ASP A 47 7.99 -47.88 20.42
N ALA A 48 8.00 -47.68 21.73
CA ALA A 48 9.04 -46.96 22.44
C ALA A 48 10.30 -47.83 22.53
N ASN A 49 10.99 -48.06 21.40
CA ASN A 49 12.37 -48.58 21.33
C ASN A 49 12.89 -48.67 19.88
N LYS A 50 12.86 -47.55 19.13
CA LYS A 50 13.71 -47.40 17.94
C LYS A 50 14.57 -46.15 18.07
N PRO A 51 15.89 -46.23 17.85
CA PRO A 51 16.72 -45.05 17.71
C PRO A 51 16.32 -44.35 16.40
N HIS A 52 15.82 -43.12 16.48
CA HIS A 52 15.66 -42.27 15.30
C HIS A 52 17.05 -41.89 14.79
N SER A 53 17.59 -42.74 13.93
CA SER A 53 18.75 -42.51 13.08
C SER A 53 18.22 -42.08 11.71
N ASP A 54 18.31 -40.79 11.36
CA ASP A 54 18.45 -40.32 9.95
C ASP A 54 18.56 -38.79 9.79
N SER A 55 19.31 -38.09 10.65
CA SER A 55 19.86 -36.77 10.27
C SER A 55 21.38 -36.92 10.15
N GLN A 56 21.89 -36.91 8.91
CA GLN A 56 23.33 -36.94 8.63
C GLN A 56 24.00 -35.74 9.32
N ARG A 57 25.10 -36.01 10.05
CA ARG A 57 25.95 -34.99 10.68
C ARG A 57 26.33 -33.90 9.68
N LEU A 58 26.24 -32.62 10.07
CA LEU A 58 26.62 -31.49 9.22
C LEU A 58 28.05 -31.63 8.70
N ALA A 59 28.96 -32.11 9.56
CA ALA A 59 30.35 -32.37 9.23
C ALA A 59 30.55 -33.46 8.15
N GLN A 60 29.51 -34.23 7.83
CA GLN A 60 29.53 -35.37 6.91
C GLN A 60 28.59 -35.19 5.71
N LYS A 61 27.82 -34.09 5.64
CA LYS A 61 26.94 -33.82 4.50
C LYS A 61 27.77 -33.59 3.23
N PRO A 62 27.44 -34.25 2.11
CA PRO A 62 28.17 -34.11 0.86
C PRO A 62 28.13 -32.66 0.33
N ASP A 63 27.03 -31.96 0.58
CA ASP A 63 26.80 -30.57 0.15
C ASP A 63 27.78 -29.56 0.76
N CYS A 64 28.32 -29.85 1.95
CA CYS A 64 29.26 -28.97 2.66
C CYS A 64 30.71 -29.47 2.65
N ARG A 65 31.00 -30.64 2.07
CA ARG A 65 32.33 -31.25 2.13
C ARG A 65 33.43 -30.35 1.57
N LEU A 66 33.17 -29.72 0.42
CA LEU A 66 34.14 -28.82 -0.23
C LEU A 66 34.43 -27.57 0.61
N ASP A 67 33.39 -26.99 1.23
CA ASP A 67 33.53 -25.79 2.06
C ASP A 67 34.19 -26.12 3.41
N ILE A 68 33.88 -27.26 4.02
CA ILE A 68 34.55 -27.73 5.26
C ILE A 68 36.03 -27.98 5.01
N ASP A 69 36.38 -28.69 3.92
CA ASP A 69 37.76 -28.97 3.56
C ASP A 69 38.53 -27.69 3.22
N LYS A 70 37.86 -26.66 2.70
CA LYS A 70 38.46 -25.37 2.34
C LYS A 70 38.68 -24.48 3.57
N TYR A 71 37.65 -24.29 4.39
CA TYR A 71 37.62 -23.25 5.43
C TYR A 71 37.97 -23.77 6.83
N CYS A 72 37.70 -25.04 7.14
CA CYS A 72 37.85 -25.59 8.50
C CYS A 72 39.17 -26.31 8.75
N LYS A 73 40.16 -26.15 7.87
CA LYS A 73 41.47 -26.84 7.97
C LYS A 73 42.16 -26.65 9.32
N LYS A 74 42.08 -25.46 9.92
CA LYS A 74 42.68 -25.18 11.25
C LYS A 74 42.01 -25.99 12.35
N ASN A 75 40.69 -26.06 12.35
CA ASN A 75 39.91 -26.80 13.33
C ASN A 75 40.13 -28.31 13.14
N ILE A 76 40.22 -28.78 11.89
CA ILE A 76 40.54 -30.18 11.56
C ILE A 76 41.97 -30.55 12.01
N ALA A 77 42.93 -29.65 11.86
CA ALA A 77 44.32 -29.89 12.27
C ALA A 77 44.52 -30.05 13.80
N GLN A 78 43.53 -29.67 14.60
CA GLN A 78 43.54 -29.83 16.05
C GLN A 78 42.98 -31.19 16.52
N LEU A 79 42.42 -31.98 15.60
CA LEU A 79 41.81 -33.28 15.88
C LEU A 79 42.82 -34.44 15.73
N GLY A 80 42.55 -35.54 16.43
CA GLY A 80 43.35 -36.77 16.30
C GLY A 80 43.18 -37.45 14.92
N PRO A 81 44.12 -38.32 14.52
CA PRO A 81 44.02 -39.04 13.25
C PRO A 81 42.77 -39.92 13.19
N GLY A 82 41.86 -39.59 12.26
CA GLY A 82 40.59 -40.30 12.06
C GLY A 82 39.37 -39.63 12.73
N GLU A 83 39.56 -38.55 13.48
CA GLU A 83 38.48 -37.77 14.07
C GLU A 83 37.91 -36.75 13.07
N VAL A 84 36.58 -36.59 13.09
CA VAL A 84 35.84 -35.58 12.32
C VAL A 84 35.37 -34.47 13.24
N LEU A 85 35.22 -33.26 12.69
CA LEU A 85 34.65 -32.13 13.40
C LEU A 85 33.31 -32.50 14.04
N SER A 86 33.08 -32.02 15.26
CA SER A 86 31.73 -32.04 15.82
C SER A 86 30.83 -31.14 14.97
N ASP A 87 29.53 -31.43 14.95
CA ASP A 87 28.61 -30.61 14.16
C ASP A 87 28.61 -29.14 14.62
N MET A 88 28.80 -28.87 15.92
CA MET A 88 28.92 -27.51 16.44
C MET A 88 30.21 -26.82 15.98
N ASP A 89 31.34 -27.52 15.96
CA ASP A 89 32.62 -26.93 15.52
C ASP A 89 32.65 -26.74 13.99
N ALA A 90 32.02 -27.64 13.24
CA ALA A 90 31.81 -27.49 11.80
C ALA A 90 30.90 -26.29 11.51
N LEU A 91 29.81 -26.14 12.26
CA LEU A 91 28.87 -25.03 12.14
C LEU A 91 29.50 -23.68 12.47
N GLU A 92 30.23 -23.58 13.59
CA GLU A 92 30.95 -22.36 13.97
C GLU A 92 31.99 -21.96 12.91
N CYS A 93 32.75 -22.92 12.40
CA CYS A 93 33.73 -22.66 11.35
C CYS A 93 33.09 -22.18 10.04
N LEU A 94 32.07 -22.89 9.54
CA LEU A 94 31.40 -22.53 8.29
C LEU A 94 30.68 -21.19 8.39
N GLN A 95 30.12 -20.90 9.57
CA GLN A 95 29.51 -19.61 9.87
C GLN A 95 30.55 -18.48 9.86
N ASP A 96 31.70 -18.66 10.53
CA ASP A 96 32.80 -17.69 10.51
C ASP A 96 33.37 -17.48 9.09
N ALA A 97 33.43 -18.54 8.27
CA ALA A 97 33.86 -18.47 6.88
C ALA A 97 32.84 -17.71 6.00
N GLY A 98 31.55 -17.98 6.17
CA GLY A 98 30.48 -17.26 5.50
C GLY A 98 30.42 -15.77 5.82
N PHE A 99 31.05 -15.32 6.93
CA PHE A 99 31.17 -13.92 7.32
C PHE A 99 32.40 -13.19 6.74
N SER A 100 33.30 -13.86 6.03
CA SER A 100 34.54 -13.28 5.48
C SER A 100 34.29 -12.53 4.16
N GLU A 101 34.62 -11.23 4.08
CA GLU A 101 34.42 -10.32 2.92
C GLU A 101 34.89 -10.89 1.55
N ASN A 102 35.80 -11.87 1.57
CA ASN A 102 36.40 -12.44 0.36
C ASN A 102 35.89 -13.85 0.00
N GLU A 103 35.05 -14.47 0.85
CA GLU A 103 34.87 -15.92 0.85
C GLU A 103 33.39 -16.30 1.07
N ALA A 104 32.66 -16.53 -0.03
CA ALA A 104 31.31 -17.06 0.03
C ALA A 104 31.31 -18.60 0.15
N LEU A 105 30.37 -19.13 0.94
CA LEU A 105 30.02 -20.55 0.90
C LEU A 105 29.31 -20.89 -0.43
N GLN A 106 29.37 -22.15 -0.85
CA GLN A 106 28.56 -22.63 -1.96
C GLN A 106 27.07 -22.56 -1.61
N PRO A 107 26.16 -22.20 -2.54
CA PRO A 107 24.73 -22.07 -2.25
C PRO A 107 24.11 -23.32 -1.62
N GLN A 108 24.56 -24.51 -2.03
CA GLN A 108 24.10 -25.79 -1.49
C GLN A 108 24.56 -25.98 -0.04
N CYS A 109 25.81 -25.66 0.28
CA CYS A 109 26.29 -25.72 1.66
C CYS A 109 25.65 -24.65 2.54
N ALA A 110 25.50 -23.41 2.04
CA ALA A 110 24.82 -22.35 2.77
C ALA A 110 23.38 -22.74 3.15
N GLN A 111 22.64 -23.34 2.21
CA GLN A 111 21.30 -23.88 2.47
C GLN A 111 21.33 -25.03 3.48
N ALA A 112 22.30 -25.97 3.36
CA ALA A 112 22.43 -27.08 4.29
C ALA A 112 22.79 -26.63 5.72
N VAL A 113 23.59 -25.58 5.85
CA VAL A 113 23.91 -24.94 7.13
C VAL A 113 22.67 -24.28 7.73
N TRP A 114 21.88 -23.56 6.91
CA TRP A 114 20.60 -22.99 7.36
C TRP A 114 19.61 -24.06 7.80
N GLU A 115 19.43 -25.13 7.03
CA GLU A 115 18.57 -26.27 7.40
C GLU A 115 19.02 -26.91 8.72
N TYR A 116 20.33 -27.08 8.90
CA TYR A 116 20.88 -27.63 10.14
C TYR A 116 20.67 -26.69 11.35
N LYS A 117 20.79 -25.38 11.15
CA LYS A 117 20.44 -24.38 12.18
C LYS A 117 18.96 -24.48 12.54
N VAL A 118 18.07 -24.52 11.55
CA VAL A 118 16.64 -24.71 11.78
C VAL A 118 16.37 -26.01 12.56
N GLU A 119 16.95 -27.14 12.14
CA GLU A 119 16.82 -28.41 12.85
C GLU A 119 17.30 -28.29 14.30
N LEU A 120 18.48 -27.71 14.55
CA LEU A 120 19.04 -27.53 15.90
C LEU A 120 18.09 -26.78 16.83
N THR A 121 17.40 -25.78 16.30
CA THR A 121 16.47 -24.92 17.05
C THR A 121 15.12 -25.60 17.29
N GLN A 122 14.72 -26.50 16.39
CA GLN A 122 13.46 -27.23 16.42
C GLN A 122 13.56 -28.60 17.12
N ASP A 123 14.77 -29.06 17.45
CA ASP A 123 15.01 -30.43 17.88
C ASP A 123 14.60 -30.72 19.33
N LYS A 124 13.99 -31.90 19.56
CA LYS A 124 13.85 -32.50 20.89
C LYS A 124 15.21 -32.75 21.56
N ARG A 125 16.28 -32.88 20.77
CA ARG A 125 17.68 -32.94 21.22
C ARG A 125 18.12 -31.66 21.93
N PHE A 126 17.59 -30.48 21.56
CA PHE A 126 17.88 -29.25 22.29
C PHE A 126 17.33 -29.31 23.72
N ILE A 127 16.09 -29.81 23.89
CA ILE A 127 15.50 -30.05 25.21
C ILE A 127 16.32 -31.11 25.99
N GLY A 128 16.81 -32.15 25.31
CA GLY A 128 17.73 -33.13 25.90
C GLY A 128 19.07 -32.53 26.33
N ALA A 129 19.63 -31.60 25.55
CA ALA A 129 20.85 -30.88 25.88
C ALA A 129 20.62 -29.91 27.06
N LEU A 130 19.48 -29.22 27.12
CA LEU A 130 19.10 -28.42 28.29
C LEU A 130 19.07 -29.27 29.56
N GLN A 131 18.56 -30.50 29.49
CA GLN A 131 18.58 -31.42 30.64
C GLN A 131 20.00 -31.86 31.03
N GLN A 132 20.98 -31.78 30.14
CA GLN A 132 22.37 -32.15 30.39
C GLN A 132 23.24 -30.97 30.89
N PHE A 133 23.00 -29.77 30.37
CA PHE A 133 23.82 -28.58 30.64
C PHE A 133 23.17 -27.59 31.63
N CYS A 134 21.84 -27.61 31.76
CA CYS A 134 21.04 -26.63 32.52
C CYS A 134 20.20 -27.25 33.65
N THR A 135 20.46 -28.50 34.06
CA THR A 135 19.66 -29.23 35.06
C THR A 135 19.50 -28.48 36.39
N VAL A 136 20.56 -27.81 36.84
CA VAL A 136 20.59 -27.09 38.12
C VAL A 136 19.69 -25.85 38.03
N ASP A 137 19.88 -25.05 36.99
CA ASP A 137 19.15 -23.80 36.76
C ASP A 137 17.65 -24.04 36.52
N ILE A 138 17.32 -25.08 35.73
CA ILE A 138 15.93 -25.50 35.46
C ILE A 138 15.20 -25.93 36.73
N ASN A 139 15.88 -26.61 37.64
CA ASN A 139 15.27 -27.06 38.90
C ASN A 139 15.09 -25.92 39.92
N GLN A 140 15.88 -24.86 39.81
CA GLN A 140 15.81 -23.70 40.70
C GLN A 140 14.80 -22.64 40.22
N ASN A 141 14.51 -22.57 38.92
CA ASN A 141 13.61 -21.57 38.34
C ASN A 141 12.39 -22.21 37.65
N HIS A 142 11.20 -21.96 38.20
CA HIS A 142 9.94 -22.48 37.67
C HIS A 142 9.62 -22.01 36.25
N ARG A 143 10.11 -20.84 35.83
CA ARG A 143 9.92 -20.30 34.46
C ARG A 143 10.78 -21.06 33.45
N LEU A 144 12.05 -21.29 33.76
CA LEU A 144 12.95 -22.13 32.94
C LEU A 144 12.40 -23.56 32.81
N LYS A 145 11.78 -24.08 33.88
CA LYS A 145 11.08 -25.37 33.83
C LYS A 145 9.87 -25.36 32.88
N ALA A 146 9.07 -24.30 32.88
CA ALA A 146 7.96 -24.14 31.93
C ALA A 146 8.45 -24.11 30.48
N CYS A 147 9.59 -23.46 30.19
CA CYS A 147 10.20 -23.45 28.86
C CYS A 147 10.50 -24.86 28.31
N THR A 148 10.91 -25.79 29.18
CA THR A 148 11.19 -27.19 28.76
C THR A 148 9.95 -28.05 28.54
N GLN A 149 8.77 -27.58 28.98
CA GLN A 149 7.50 -28.29 28.84
C GLN A 149 6.80 -27.97 27.51
N ASP A 150 7.17 -26.86 26.87
CA ASP A 150 6.69 -26.53 25.54
C ASP A 150 7.43 -27.36 24.49
N LEU A 151 6.79 -28.46 24.07
CA LEU A 151 7.35 -29.39 23.09
C LEU A 151 7.19 -28.90 21.64
N ARG A 152 6.62 -27.71 21.42
CA ARG A 152 6.54 -27.12 20.09
C ARG A 152 7.95 -26.77 19.58
N PRO A 153 8.28 -27.07 18.32
CA PRO A 153 9.61 -26.82 17.77
C PRO A 153 10.04 -25.34 17.92
N GLY A 154 11.23 -25.05 18.48
CA GLY A 154 11.77 -23.69 18.60
C GLY A 154 11.27 -22.83 19.77
N TYR A 155 10.19 -23.23 20.45
CA TYR A 155 9.64 -22.47 21.58
C TYR A 155 10.49 -22.58 22.85
N ALA A 156 11.04 -23.76 23.15
CA ALA A 156 11.88 -23.97 24.31
C ALA A 156 13.15 -23.08 24.28
N LEU A 157 13.78 -22.93 23.11
CA LEU A 157 14.96 -22.08 22.95
C LEU A 157 14.61 -20.59 23.08
N SER A 158 13.53 -20.16 22.41
CA SER A 158 13.04 -18.78 22.53
C SER A 158 12.75 -18.40 23.99
N CYS A 159 12.05 -19.27 24.72
CA CYS A 159 11.71 -19.08 26.13
C CYS A 159 12.95 -19.09 27.05
N MET A 160 13.89 -20.03 26.85
CA MET A 160 15.12 -20.07 27.66
C MET A 160 15.97 -18.81 27.49
N MET A 161 15.94 -18.18 26.32
CA MET A 161 16.72 -16.98 26.04
C MET A 161 16.09 -15.70 26.54
N GLU A 162 14.76 -15.62 26.55
CA GLU A 162 14.04 -14.56 27.24
C GLU A 162 14.46 -14.48 28.72
N HIS A 163 14.70 -15.64 29.34
CA HIS A 163 15.13 -15.76 30.74
C HIS A 163 16.64 -15.99 30.93
N VAL A 164 17.49 -15.80 29.91
CA VAL A 164 18.94 -16.05 30.03
C VAL A 164 19.61 -15.13 31.06
N HIS A 165 19.06 -13.93 31.22
CA HIS A 165 19.49 -12.94 32.20
C HIS A 165 19.19 -13.36 33.66
N GLU A 166 18.32 -14.35 33.86
CA GLU A 166 17.99 -14.92 35.17
C GLU A 166 18.97 -16.05 35.59
N ILE A 167 19.94 -16.40 34.73
CA ILE A 167 20.92 -17.48 34.93
C ILE A 167 22.30 -16.89 35.32
N ASP A 168 23.03 -17.57 36.21
CA ASP A 168 24.37 -17.13 36.61
C ASP A 168 25.36 -17.19 35.44
N GLN A 169 26.09 -16.09 35.21
CA GLN A 169 26.99 -15.91 34.07
C GLN A 169 28.20 -16.87 34.09
N GLY A 170 28.58 -17.37 35.27
CA GLY A 170 29.65 -18.36 35.44
C GLY A 170 29.19 -19.80 35.23
N SER A 171 27.89 -20.05 35.09
CA SER A 171 27.33 -21.40 34.99
C SER A 171 27.66 -22.07 33.65
N ARG A 172 27.73 -23.41 33.69
CA ARG A 172 27.85 -24.24 32.48
C ARG A 172 26.63 -24.10 31.57
N CYS A 173 25.45 -23.85 32.14
CA CYS A 173 24.23 -23.57 31.39
C CYS A 173 24.35 -22.26 30.61
N PHE A 174 24.77 -21.18 31.25
CA PHE A 174 24.95 -19.89 30.61
C PHE A 174 25.96 -19.95 29.47
N GLN A 175 27.12 -20.59 29.67
CA GLN A 175 28.11 -20.77 28.60
C GLN A 175 27.59 -21.62 27.43
N PHE A 176 26.80 -22.66 27.73
CA PHE A 176 26.12 -23.47 26.71
C PHE A 176 25.10 -22.64 25.93
N LEU A 177 24.23 -21.89 26.64
CA LEU A 177 23.23 -21.02 26.04
C LEU A 177 23.86 -19.91 25.21
N LEU A 178 24.99 -19.31 25.63
CA LEU A 178 25.74 -18.34 24.84
C LEU A 178 26.38 -18.93 23.57
N ARG A 179 26.85 -20.18 23.63
CA ARG A 179 27.43 -20.86 22.46
C ARG A 179 26.34 -21.25 21.46
N VAL A 180 25.22 -21.77 21.97
CA VAL A 180 24.00 -21.94 21.19
C VAL A 180 23.50 -20.58 20.70
N GLU A 181 23.68 -19.52 21.49
CA GLU A 181 23.32 -18.15 21.14
C GLU A 181 24.06 -17.73 19.89
N LYS A 182 25.38 -17.73 19.94
CA LYS A 182 26.23 -17.33 18.82
C LYS A 182 25.95 -18.10 17.52
N VAL A 183 25.59 -19.37 17.64
CA VAL A 183 25.42 -20.29 16.51
C VAL A 183 24.01 -20.27 15.93
N ALA A 184 23.00 -20.17 16.79
CA ALA A 184 21.60 -20.21 16.39
C ALA A 184 20.95 -18.82 16.33
N PHE A 185 21.48 -17.81 17.04
CA PHE A 185 20.97 -16.43 17.16
C PHE A 185 21.66 -15.46 16.21
N SER A 186 22.18 -15.96 15.09
CA SER A 186 22.34 -15.07 13.96
C SER A 186 20.99 -14.59 13.42
N ASP A 187 19.83 -15.23 13.69
CA ASP A 187 18.52 -14.90 13.07
C ASP A 187 17.24 -15.21 13.92
N PHE A 188 17.32 -15.38 15.25
CA PHE A 188 16.16 -15.87 16.03
C PHE A 188 14.96 -14.92 16.20
N ALA A 189 15.02 -13.69 15.69
CA ALA A 189 13.87 -12.78 15.72
C ALA A 189 12.69 -13.31 14.85
N LEU A 190 12.94 -14.27 13.96
CA LEU A 190 11.95 -14.98 13.15
C LEU A 190 11.52 -16.29 13.82
N ILE A 191 10.83 -16.14 14.95
CA ILE A 191 10.26 -17.10 15.91
C ILE A 191 9.86 -18.47 15.31
N ALA A 192 9.89 -19.54 16.11
CA ALA A 192 9.32 -20.86 15.82
C ALA A 192 8.12 -20.90 14.83
N PRO A 193 7.05 -20.08 15.00
CA PRO A 193 5.96 -19.95 14.02
C PRO A 193 6.38 -19.56 12.59
N PHE A 194 7.32 -18.62 12.43
CA PHE A 194 7.79 -18.21 11.12
C PHE A 194 8.46 -19.37 10.41
N VAL A 195 9.38 -20.06 11.09
CA VAL A 195 10.08 -21.21 10.49
C VAL A 195 9.10 -22.35 10.22
N GLU A 196 8.17 -22.62 11.15
CA GLU A 196 7.10 -23.60 10.99
C GLU A 196 6.27 -23.35 9.71
N HIS A 197 5.87 -22.10 9.46
CA HIS A 197 4.99 -21.77 8.33
C HIS A 197 5.75 -21.47 7.02
N CYS A 198 6.99 -20.98 7.08
CA CYS A 198 7.74 -20.48 5.91
C CYS A 198 8.87 -21.40 5.43
N ALA A 199 9.29 -22.43 6.18
CA ALA A 199 10.47 -23.24 5.82
C ALA A 199 10.41 -23.84 4.41
N ALA A 200 9.24 -24.32 3.97
CA ALA A 200 9.06 -24.90 2.64
C ALA A 200 9.38 -23.90 1.52
N ILE A 201 8.90 -22.66 1.67
CA ILE A 201 9.06 -21.60 0.68
C ILE A 201 10.46 -21.03 0.70
N ILE A 202 11.05 -20.88 1.89
CA ILE A 202 12.45 -20.47 2.03
C ILE A 202 13.36 -21.41 1.23
N LYS A 203 13.09 -22.72 1.29
CA LYS A 203 13.81 -23.73 0.50
C LYS A 203 13.54 -23.60 -1.01
N GLN A 204 12.28 -23.45 -1.41
CA GLN A 204 11.89 -23.35 -2.82
C GLN A 204 12.46 -22.09 -3.51
N LEU A 205 12.51 -20.96 -2.81
CA LEU A 205 13.04 -19.69 -3.31
C LEU A 205 14.56 -19.58 -3.14
N GLY A 206 15.19 -20.48 -2.37
CA GLY A 206 16.61 -20.39 -2.03
C GLY A 206 16.94 -19.21 -1.11
N CYS A 207 15.97 -18.76 -0.29
CA CYS A 207 16.15 -17.66 0.66
C CYS A 207 16.89 -18.07 1.95
N GLY A 208 17.21 -19.37 2.11
CA GLY A 208 17.99 -19.90 3.24
C GLY A 208 19.50 -19.76 3.06
N GLN A 209 19.98 -18.84 2.23
CA GLN A 209 21.41 -18.63 2.02
C GLN A 209 22.01 -17.77 3.15
N LEU A 210 23.12 -18.24 3.73
CA LEU A 210 24.01 -17.39 4.52
C LEU A 210 24.60 -16.33 3.57
N THR A 211 24.33 -15.07 3.87
CA THR A 211 24.55 -13.96 2.94
C THR A 211 26.04 -13.81 2.63
N LYS A 212 26.35 -13.41 1.39
CA LYS A 212 27.68 -12.90 1.05
C LYS A 212 27.91 -11.58 1.79
N PRO A 213 29.07 -11.38 2.42
CA PRO A 213 29.49 -10.07 2.94
C PRO A 213 29.81 -9.15 1.77
N SER A 214 28.80 -8.51 1.20
CA SER A 214 28.98 -7.50 0.15
C SER A 214 28.08 -6.27 0.33
N LEU A 215 27.85 -5.85 1.57
CA LEU A 215 27.10 -4.61 1.88
C LEU A 215 27.84 -3.65 2.82
N HIS A 216 29.01 -4.02 3.34
CA HIS A 216 29.69 -3.20 4.36
C HIS A 216 31.16 -3.07 3.99
N GLN A 217 31.54 -1.94 3.40
CA GLN A 217 32.95 -1.55 3.43
C GLN A 217 33.36 -1.42 4.92
N ASN A 218 34.28 -2.27 5.37
CA ASN A 218 35.05 -2.13 6.61
C ASN A 218 34.32 -2.38 7.94
N VAL A 219 33.24 -3.17 8.00
CA VAL A 219 32.64 -3.56 9.30
C VAL A 219 32.39 -5.06 9.37
N ARG A 220 33.17 -5.75 10.21
CA ARG A 220 32.88 -7.14 10.63
C ARG A 220 31.64 -7.15 11.52
N VAL A 221 30.48 -7.41 10.94
CA VAL A 221 29.24 -7.58 11.70
C VAL A 221 29.00 -9.09 11.88
N PRO A 222 28.99 -9.63 13.12
CA PRO A 222 28.76 -11.06 13.40
C PRO A 222 27.36 -11.61 13.02
N HIS A 223 26.55 -10.81 12.32
CA HIS A 223 25.10 -10.89 12.36
C HIS A 223 24.49 -10.44 11.03
N SER A 224 24.09 -11.39 10.18
CA SER A 224 23.32 -11.16 8.94
C SER A 224 21.80 -11.32 9.16
N GLN A 225 21.29 -10.86 10.32
CA GLN A 225 20.07 -11.37 10.98
C GLN A 225 18.70 -11.18 10.28
N GLY A 226 18.71 -10.67 9.05
CA GLY A 226 17.49 -10.37 8.30
C GLY A 226 17.54 -10.82 6.86
N SER A 227 18.56 -11.57 6.41
CA SER A 227 18.71 -11.86 4.97
C SER A 227 17.64 -12.79 4.42
N THR A 228 17.17 -13.77 5.22
CA THR A 228 16.06 -14.63 4.82
C THR A 228 14.77 -13.84 4.72
N LEU A 229 14.48 -12.98 5.72
CA LEU A 229 13.30 -12.10 5.69
C LEU A 229 13.36 -11.12 4.52
N GLU A 230 14.50 -10.47 4.30
CA GLU A 230 14.76 -9.57 3.17
C GLU A 230 14.52 -10.28 1.84
N CYS A 231 15.05 -11.50 1.67
CA CYS A 231 14.81 -12.29 0.47
C CYS A 231 13.32 -12.59 0.27
N LEU A 232 12.59 -12.98 1.32
CA LEU A 232 11.15 -13.20 1.22
C LEU A 232 10.38 -11.91 0.88
N ILE A 233 10.67 -10.81 1.57
CA ILE A 233 10.05 -9.50 1.32
C ILE A 233 10.30 -9.06 -0.13
N SER A 234 11.54 -9.17 -0.61
CA SER A 234 11.90 -8.81 -1.98
C SER A 234 11.13 -9.65 -3.01
N ASN A 235 10.91 -10.94 -2.76
CA ASN A 235 10.09 -11.77 -3.65
C ASN A 235 8.58 -11.49 -3.53
N ILE A 236 8.09 -11.01 -2.38
CA ILE A 236 6.68 -10.67 -2.14
C ILE A 236 6.31 -9.30 -2.75
N VAL A 237 7.22 -8.33 -2.72
CA VAL A 237 6.96 -6.94 -3.11
C VAL A 237 7.29 -6.67 -4.58
N ASN A 238 8.38 -7.23 -5.10
CA ASN A 238 8.83 -6.93 -6.46
C ASN A 238 8.09 -7.79 -7.52
N VAL A 239 7.88 -7.20 -8.69
CA VAL A 239 7.38 -7.91 -9.88
C VAL A 239 8.36 -9.01 -10.28
N GLN A 240 7.92 -10.26 -10.23
CA GLN A 240 8.77 -11.42 -10.53
C GLN A 240 8.87 -11.64 -12.04
N LYS A 241 10.10 -11.62 -12.57
CA LYS A 241 10.36 -11.95 -13.99
C LYS A 241 10.39 -13.46 -14.27
N ASP A 242 10.57 -14.26 -13.23
CA ASP A 242 10.60 -15.72 -13.33
C ASP A 242 9.20 -16.29 -13.02
N PRO A 243 8.49 -16.85 -14.03
CA PRO A 243 7.13 -17.38 -13.83
C PRO A 243 7.09 -18.52 -12.82
N THR A 244 8.21 -19.23 -12.61
CA THR A 244 8.31 -20.29 -11.61
C THR A 244 8.26 -19.71 -10.20
N LYS A 245 8.99 -18.61 -9.97
CA LYS A 245 9.02 -17.93 -8.67
C LYS A 245 7.68 -17.27 -8.37
N GLU A 246 7.04 -16.68 -9.37
CA GLU A 246 5.71 -16.08 -9.24
C GLU A 246 4.68 -17.12 -8.76
N GLN A 247 4.67 -18.32 -9.36
CA GLN A 247 3.78 -19.40 -8.92
C GLN A 247 4.07 -19.86 -7.48
N ILE A 248 5.34 -19.96 -7.09
CA ILE A 248 5.74 -20.29 -5.72
C ILE A 248 5.24 -19.23 -4.73
N ILE A 249 5.42 -17.94 -5.06
CA ILE A 249 4.97 -16.83 -4.22
C ILE A 249 3.46 -16.78 -4.11
N ASN A 250 2.73 -17.01 -5.20
CA ASN A 250 1.27 -17.07 -5.18
C ASN A 250 0.78 -18.26 -4.34
N GLY A 251 1.48 -19.39 -4.40
CA GLY A 251 1.25 -20.58 -3.57
C GLY A 251 1.69 -20.46 -2.11
N MET A 252 2.22 -19.30 -1.68
CA MET A 252 2.61 -19.09 -0.29
C MET A 252 1.40 -19.20 0.67
N SER A 253 1.60 -19.81 1.84
CA SER A 253 0.54 -19.92 2.85
C SER A 253 0.24 -18.56 3.48
N GLU A 254 -1.02 -18.31 3.84
CA GLU A 254 -1.42 -17.07 4.53
C GLU A 254 -0.76 -16.95 5.91
N GLU A 255 -0.49 -18.08 6.57
CA GLU A 255 0.23 -18.14 7.83
C GLU A 255 1.68 -17.68 7.67
N CYS A 256 2.36 -18.09 6.60
CA CYS A 256 3.71 -17.59 6.31
C CYS A 256 3.69 -16.09 6.00
N ARG A 257 2.77 -15.63 5.14
CA ARG A 257 2.62 -14.18 4.85
C ARG A 257 2.34 -13.38 6.12
N LYS A 258 1.53 -13.91 7.04
CA LYS A 258 1.23 -13.28 8.34
C LYS A 258 2.47 -13.16 9.20
N GLU A 259 3.29 -14.21 9.30
CA GLU A 259 4.54 -14.15 10.07
C GLU A 259 5.54 -13.17 9.46
N VAL A 260 5.71 -13.15 8.13
CA VAL A 260 6.55 -12.15 7.43
C VAL A 260 6.11 -10.72 7.79
N ARG A 261 4.81 -10.43 7.71
CA ARG A 261 4.26 -9.11 8.06
C ARG A 261 4.44 -8.78 9.53
N ARG A 262 4.20 -9.73 10.44
CA ARG A 262 4.37 -9.55 11.88
C ARG A 262 5.80 -9.15 12.23
N ILE A 263 6.80 -9.76 11.58
CA ILE A 263 8.18 -9.36 11.82
C ILE A 263 8.47 -8.00 11.19
N ALA A 264 8.00 -7.74 9.96
CA ALA A 264 8.16 -6.43 9.33
C ALA A 264 7.57 -5.29 10.18
N GLU A 265 6.43 -5.51 10.82
CA GLU A 265 5.80 -4.59 11.79
C GLU A 265 6.67 -4.33 13.02
N LEU A 266 7.31 -5.37 13.58
CA LEU A 266 8.25 -5.19 14.71
C LEU A 266 9.50 -4.40 14.31
N GLN A 267 9.89 -4.45 13.04
CA GLN A 267 11.05 -3.75 12.50
C GLN A 267 10.74 -2.33 12.03
N SER A 268 9.49 -2.00 11.71
CA SER A 268 9.11 -0.72 11.10
C SER A 268 9.07 0.46 12.07
N ASP A 269 9.01 0.21 13.39
CA ASP A 269 8.96 1.29 14.39
C ASP A 269 10.27 2.09 14.42
N ASP A 270 11.42 1.42 14.40
CA ASP A 270 12.73 2.08 14.41
C ASP A 270 13.64 1.45 13.35
N PHE A 271 14.21 2.28 12.49
CA PHE A 271 15.12 1.83 11.42
C PHE A 271 16.35 1.07 11.94
N HIS A 272 16.74 1.23 13.22
CA HIS A 272 17.80 0.43 13.85
C HIS A 272 17.42 -1.05 14.02
N LEU A 273 16.13 -1.36 14.12
CA LEU A 273 15.60 -2.72 14.27
C LEU A 273 15.59 -3.47 12.95
N ASP A 274 15.43 -2.75 11.84
CA ASP A 274 15.59 -3.27 10.48
C ASP A 274 17.06 -3.23 10.07
N ARG A 275 17.78 -4.32 10.36
CA ARG A 275 19.23 -4.40 10.14
C ARG A 275 19.64 -4.18 8.66
N PRO A 276 18.97 -4.80 7.67
CA PRO A 276 19.19 -4.47 6.25
C PRO A 276 19.02 -2.98 5.94
N LEU A 277 17.91 -2.38 6.36
CA LEU A 277 17.63 -0.96 6.13
C LEU A 277 18.67 -0.05 6.81
N PHE A 278 18.99 -0.31 8.08
CA PHE A 278 19.99 0.45 8.84
C PHE A 278 21.31 0.53 8.10
N PHE A 279 21.82 -0.60 7.60
CA PHE A 279 23.12 -0.61 6.94
C PHE A 279 23.11 0.04 5.57
N ALA A 280 22.02 -0.13 4.82
CA ALA A 280 21.86 0.52 3.53
C ALA A 280 21.74 2.05 3.68
N CYS A 281 21.01 2.52 4.70
CA CYS A 281 20.60 3.91 4.81
C CYS A 281 21.32 4.73 5.90
N ARG A 282 22.24 4.17 6.69
CA ARG A 282 22.92 4.92 7.78
C ARG A 282 23.62 6.19 7.31
N HIS A 283 24.18 6.19 6.10
CA HIS A 283 24.86 7.37 5.57
C HIS A 283 23.84 8.41 5.13
N ASP A 284 22.82 7.98 4.38
CA ASP A 284 21.72 8.82 3.92
C ASP A 284 20.96 9.43 5.11
N ARG A 285 20.81 8.69 6.21
CA ARG A 285 20.21 9.20 7.45
C ARG A 285 20.98 10.40 8.01
N GLU A 286 22.31 10.35 8.02
CA GLU A 286 23.13 11.48 8.49
C GLU A 286 23.12 12.65 7.51
N GLU A 287 22.99 12.38 6.21
CA GLU A 287 22.99 13.43 5.19
C GLU A 287 21.64 14.16 5.09
N PHE A 288 20.52 13.45 5.16
CA PHE A 288 19.18 14.00 4.93
C PHE A 288 18.37 14.20 6.22
N CYS A 289 18.56 13.33 7.22
CA CYS A 289 17.63 13.16 8.34
C CYS A 289 18.33 13.22 9.72
N SER A 290 19.42 13.97 9.85
CA SER A 290 20.26 14.02 11.07
C SER A 290 19.51 14.51 12.30
N GLU A 291 18.59 15.46 12.12
CA GLU A 291 17.75 16.07 13.17
C GLU A 291 16.51 15.23 13.53
N ILE A 292 16.22 14.17 12.77
CA ILE A 292 15.04 13.32 13.01
C ILE A 292 15.39 12.27 14.06
N ASN A 293 14.60 12.26 15.14
CA ASN A 293 14.68 11.24 16.18
C ASN A 293 14.18 9.89 15.66
N ALA A 294 14.89 8.82 16.02
CA ALA A 294 14.49 7.45 15.73
C ALA A 294 13.24 7.02 16.51
N GLY A 295 12.55 6.00 16.00
CA GLY A 295 11.26 5.53 16.51
C GLY A 295 10.05 6.07 15.74
N GLU A 296 8.90 5.41 15.91
CA GLU A 296 7.61 5.76 15.30
C GLU A 296 7.64 5.84 13.76
N GLY A 297 8.60 5.19 13.09
CA GLY A 297 8.76 5.20 11.64
C GLY A 297 9.23 6.53 11.02
N LYS A 298 9.58 7.54 11.83
CA LYS A 298 9.88 8.91 11.32
C LYS A 298 11.11 8.98 10.44
N VAL A 299 12.17 8.24 10.80
CA VAL A 299 13.41 8.20 10.00
C VAL A 299 13.13 7.57 8.63
N PHE A 300 12.33 6.51 8.59
CA PHE A 300 11.90 5.89 7.33
C PHE A 300 11.13 6.89 6.46
N GLN A 301 10.14 7.59 7.02
CA GLN A 301 9.36 8.60 6.29
C GLN A 301 10.24 9.72 5.74
N CYS A 302 11.18 10.25 6.53
CA CYS A 302 12.14 11.27 6.08
C CYS A 302 13.01 10.76 4.93
N LEU A 303 13.63 9.58 5.08
CA LEU A 303 14.43 8.97 4.02
C LEU A 303 13.60 8.75 2.74
N MET A 304 12.34 8.32 2.88
CA MET A 304 11.43 8.11 1.75
C MET A 304 11.14 9.41 0.99
N GLN A 305 11.03 10.56 1.68
CA GLN A 305 10.87 11.87 1.03
C GLN A 305 12.08 12.27 0.18
N HIS A 306 13.27 11.79 0.53
CA HIS A 306 14.54 12.02 -0.15
C HIS A 306 14.96 10.86 -1.07
N LYS A 307 14.13 9.83 -1.24
CA LYS A 307 14.46 8.60 -1.95
C LYS A 307 15.07 8.81 -3.34
N GLU A 308 14.61 9.87 -4.01
CA GLU A 308 14.97 10.19 -5.39
C GLU A 308 16.06 11.29 -5.50
N ASP A 309 16.60 11.77 -4.38
CA ASP A 309 17.75 12.68 -4.41
C ASP A 309 18.97 11.93 -5.01
N LYS A 310 19.64 12.56 -5.97
CA LYS A 310 20.82 11.99 -6.66
C LYS A 310 21.97 11.63 -5.71
N ARG A 311 22.00 12.21 -4.51
CA ARG A 311 23.01 11.93 -3.47
C ARG A 311 22.67 10.68 -2.66
N MET A 312 21.42 10.21 -2.70
CA MET A 312 21.02 9.00 -2.00
C MET A 312 21.72 7.76 -2.58
N GLN A 313 22.17 6.87 -1.70
CA GLN A 313 22.76 5.61 -2.12
C GLN A 313 21.71 4.71 -2.81
N PRO A 314 22.02 4.10 -3.98
CA PRO A 314 21.07 3.26 -4.71
C PRO A 314 20.53 2.09 -3.88
N GLU A 315 21.34 1.55 -2.97
CA GLU A 315 20.95 0.46 -2.10
C GLU A 315 19.95 0.90 -1.02
N CYS A 316 20.13 2.10 -0.44
CA CYS A 316 19.14 2.67 0.46
C CYS A 316 17.80 2.90 -0.26
N ALA A 317 17.85 3.52 -1.45
CA ALA A 317 16.67 3.76 -2.27
C ALA A 317 15.93 2.45 -2.64
N ARG A 318 16.67 1.36 -2.89
CA ARG A 318 16.11 0.03 -3.17
C ARG A 318 15.38 -0.56 -1.96
N ILE A 319 16.01 -0.59 -0.77
CA ILE A 319 15.38 -1.15 0.43
C ILE A 319 14.19 -0.31 0.88
N LEU A 320 14.27 1.02 0.78
CA LEU A 320 13.14 1.92 1.07
C LEU A 320 11.91 1.57 0.22
N ALA A 321 12.09 1.34 -1.09
CA ALA A 321 11.02 0.93 -1.99
C ALA A 321 10.38 -0.42 -1.60
N GLU A 322 11.19 -1.39 -1.16
CA GLU A 322 10.68 -2.70 -0.73
C GLU A 322 9.88 -2.60 0.58
N ARG A 323 10.34 -1.79 1.54
CA ARG A 323 9.61 -1.53 2.80
C ARG A 323 8.35 -0.71 2.58
N ALA A 324 8.37 0.26 1.68
CA ALA A 324 7.18 0.99 1.26
C ALA A 324 6.14 0.03 0.67
N GLY A 325 6.55 -0.93 -0.18
CA GLY A 325 5.63 -1.95 -0.68
C GLY A 325 5.05 -2.88 0.39
N MET A 326 5.83 -3.21 1.43
CA MET A 326 5.29 -3.92 2.60
C MET A 326 4.26 -3.08 3.36
N MET A 327 4.52 -1.79 3.53
CA MET A 327 3.61 -0.85 4.19
C MET A 327 2.29 -0.70 3.42
N GLY A 328 2.33 -0.69 2.09
CA GLY A 328 1.13 -0.72 1.26
C GLY A 328 0.21 -1.91 1.54
N ARG A 329 0.82 -3.09 1.75
CA ARG A 329 0.13 -4.37 2.03
C ARG A 329 -0.34 -4.52 3.47
N ASP A 330 0.27 -3.79 4.40
CA ASP A 330 -0.06 -3.85 5.81
C ASP A 330 0.04 -2.46 6.44
N PHE A 331 -1.13 -1.85 6.63
CA PHE A 331 -1.24 -0.50 7.17
C PHE A 331 -0.59 -0.34 8.56
N ARG A 332 -0.35 -1.44 9.29
CA ARG A 332 0.25 -1.40 10.63
C ARG A 332 1.69 -0.91 10.64
N LEU A 333 2.37 -0.98 9.48
CA LEU A 333 3.71 -0.44 9.30
C LEU A 333 3.71 1.10 9.17
N ALA A 334 2.56 1.73 8.94
CA ALA A 334 2.40 3.18 8.83
C ALA A 334 2.28 3.85 10.22
N HIS A 335 3.30 3.67 11.07
CA HIS A 335 3.29 4.16 12.45
C HIS A 335 3.00 5.66 12.60
N PRO A 336 3.57 6.58 11.79
CA PRO A 336 3.23 8.01 11.87
C PRO A 336 1.73 8.26 11.67
N LEU A 337 1.12 7.67 10.64
CA LEU A 337 -0.32 7.79 10.36
C LEU A 337 -1.16 7.26 11.52
N LEU A 338 -0.85 6.06 12.00
CA LEU A 338 -1.62 5.42 13.08
C LEU A 338 -1.57 6.23 14.37
N LYS A 339 -0.41 6.81 14.68
CA LYS A 339 -0.24 7.61 15.88
C LYS A 339 -0.99 8.94 15.80
N GLN A 340 -0.84 9.67 14.69
CA GLN A 340 -1.43 11.00 14.57
C GLN A 340 -2.94 10.97 14.32
N CYS A 341 -3.45 9.89 13.71
CA CYS A 341 -4.87 9.69 13.44
C CYS A 341 -5.59 8.79 14.48
N ASP A 342 -4.99 8.44 15.62
CA ASP A 342 -5.56 7.45 16.56
C ASP A 342 -7.02 7.75 16.97
N LYS A 343 -7.32 9.03 17.25
CA LYS A 343 -8.67 9.45 17.68
C LYS A 343 -9.67 9.32 16.54
N GLU A 344 -9.28 9.75 15.34
CA GLU A 344 -10.08 9.74 14.13
C GLU A 344 -10.32 8.30 13.67
N LEU A 345 -9.29 7.45 13.67
CA LEU A 345 -9.37 6.04 13.34
C LEU A 345 -10.42 5.32 14.20
N GLN A 346 -10.46 5.60 15.51
CA GLN A 346 -11.45 5.04 16.42
C GLN A 346 -12.85 5.64 16.20
N ALA A 347 -12.94 6.97 16.06
CA ALA A 347 -14.22 7.68 15.91
C ALA A 347 -14.98 7.28 14.64
N TYR A 348 -14.24 7.12 13.53
CA TYR A 348 -14.79 6.81 12.21
C TYR A 348 -14.74 5.31 11.88
N ARG A 349 -14.23 4.48 12.80
CA ARG A 349 -14.15 3.01 12.68
C ARG A 349 -13.32 2.56 11.47
N CYS A 350 -12.19 3.21 11.26
CA CYS A 350 -11.23 2.92 10.18
C CYS A 350 -10.17 1.87 10.58
N ILE A 351 -10.47 1.06 11.59
CA ILE A 351 -9.65 -0.07 12.03
C ILE A 351 -10.56 -1.32 12.07
N PRO A 352 -10.06 -2.50 11.68
CA PRO A 352 -10.81 -3.74 11.80
C PRO A 352 -11.32 -3.99 13.23
N GLN A 353 -12.61 -4.36 13.32
CA GLN A 353 -13.22 -4.80 14.58
C GLN A 353 -12.73 -6.22 14.95
N PRO A 354 -12.60 -6.55 16.25
CA PRO A 354 -12.22 -7.90 16.69
C PRO A 354 -13.16 -8.95 16.09
N GLY A 355 -12.61 -9.94 15.38
CA GLY A 355 -13.36 -11.00 14.70
C GLY A 355 -13.38 -10.93 13.16
N PHE A 356 -12.95 -9.82 12.55
CA PHE A 356 -12.76 -9.70 11.08
C PHE A 356 -11.35 -10.06 10.60
N GLU A 357 -10.47 -10.48 11.52
CA GLU A 357 -9.05 -10.81 11.28
C GLU A 357 -8.80 -11.91 10.23
N LYS A 358 -9.84 -12.71 9.89
CA LYS A 358 -9.76 -13.79 8.90
C LYS A 358 -10.12 -13.38 7.49
N SER A 359 -10.70 -12.20 7.30
CA SER A 359 -11.10 -11.70 5.98
C SER A 359 -10.31 -10.45 5.66
N LEU A 360 -9.41 -10.62 4.71
CA LEU A 360 -8.76 -9.59 3.91
C LEU A 360 -7.55 -8.91 4.54
N GLN A 361 -6.49 -8.92 3.73
CA GLN A 361 -5.25 -8.18 3.88
C GLN A 361 -5.63 -6.68 3.90
N PHE A 362 -5.60 -6.04 5.07
CA PHE A 362 -5.95 -4.62 5.18
C PHE A 362 -4.80 -3.78 4.62
N HIS A 363 -4.99 -3.31 3.39
CA HIS A 363 -4.05 -2.43 2.72
C HIS A 363 -4.12 -1.00 3.29
N LEU A 364 -3.00 -0.28 3.20
CA LEU A 364 -2.93 1.14 3.62
C LEU A 364 -3.92 2.02 2.85
N SER A 365 -4.14 1.72 1.57
CA SER A 365 -5.11 2.39 0.70
C SER A 365 -6.51 2.43 1.33
N TRP A 366 -6.97 1.33 1.92
CA TRP A 366 -8.28 1.27 2.56
C TRP A 366 -8.39 2.19 3.78
N VAL A 367 -7.35 2.24 4.63
CA VAL A 367 -7.35 3.08 5.82
C VAL A 367 -7.38 4.55 5.46
N VAL A 368 -6.57 4.96 4.48
CA VAL A 368 -6.53 6.36 4.01
C VAL A 368 -7.87 6.76 3.40
N LEU A 369 -8.48 5.90 2.56
CA LEU A 369 -9.81 6.15 2.03
C LEU A 369 -10.88 6.21 3.14
N CYS A 370 -10.82 5.35 4.15
CA CYS A 370 -11.78 5.41 5.25
C CYS A 370 -11.68 6.74 6.02
N LEU A 371 -10.46 7.18 6.33
CA LEU A 371 -10.21 8.45 7.03
C LEU A 371 -10.72 9.64 6.21
N GLU A 372 -10.46 9.66 4.91
CA GLU A 372 -10.97 10.68 3.98
C GLU A 372 -12.49 10.80 4.06
N ASN A 373 -13.19 9.71 4.25
CA ASN A 373 -14.64 9.74 4.32
C ASN A 373 -15.17 10.13 5.68
N GLY A 374 -14.38 9.88 6.72
CA GLY A 374 -14.58 10.59 7.98
C GLY A 374 -14.54 12.10 7.80
N ILE A 375 -13.63 12.63 6.97
CA ILE A 375 -13.54 14.07 6.65
C ILE A 375 -14.78 14.55 5.90
N HIS A 376 -15.19 13.88 4.83
CA HIS A 376 -16.40 14.27 4.08
C HIS A 376 -17.66 14.21 4.96
N PHE A 377 -17.82 13.14 5.73
CA PHE A 377 -18.95 12.99 6.65
C PHE A 377 -18.96 14.09 7.71
N TYR A 378 -17.79 14.45 8.26
CA TYR A 378 -17.66 15.56 9.19
C TYR A 378 -18.09 16.88 8.55
N ASN A 379 -17.55 17.21 7.39
CA ASN A 379 -17.84 18.47 6.68
C ASN A 379 -19.31 18.60 6.31
N GLN A 380 -19.92 17.51 5.82
CA GLN A 380 -21.34 17.47 5.50
C GLN A 380 -22.21 17.78 6.73
N GLN A 381 -21.93 17.12 7.85
CA GLN A 381 -22.70 17.30 9.10
C GLN A 381 -22.51 18.71 9.69
N GLU A 382 -21.31 19.27 9.64
CA GLU A 382 -21.06 20.64 10.10
C GLU A 382 -21.78 21.67 9.21
N HIS A 383 -21.78 21.46 7.89
CA HIS A 383 -22.51 22.32 6.97
C HIS A 383 -24.02 22.29 7.26
N GLU A 384 -24.63 21.11 7.40
CA GLU A 384 -26.03 20.99 7.78
C GLU A 384 -26.33 21.65 9.14
N ARG A 385 -25.43 21.51 10.11
CA ARG A 385 -25.57 22.14 11.43
C ARG A 385 -25.56 23.67 11.33
N GLN A 386 -24.66 24.23 10.53
CA GLN A 386 -24.57 25.67 10.30
C GLN A 386 -25.80 26.21 9.56
N GLN A 387 -26.35 25.45 8.61
CA GLN A 387 -27.58 25.80 7.91
C GLN A 387 -28.79 25.79 8.86
N ALA A 388 -28.94 24.73 9.65
CA ALA A 388 -30.01 24.62 10.64
C ALA A 388 -29.93 25.72 11.73
N ALA A 389 -28.72 26.19 12.06
CA ALA A 389 -28.53 27.30 12.99
C ALA A 389 -28.97 28.66 12.42
N LYS A 390 -29.03 28.81 11.09
CA LYS A 390 -29.49 30.03 10.41
C LYS A 390 -31.00 30.05 10.18
N ASP A 391 -31.67 28.90 10.20
CA ASP A 391 -33.11 28.79 10.03
C ASP A 391 -33.81 28.69 11.40
N GLU A 392 -34.48 29.77 11.81
CA GLU A 392 -35.23 29.84 13.07
C GLU A 392 -36.35 28.79 13.18
N ASN A 393 -36.81 28.24 12.05
CA ASN A 393 -37.85 27.22 11.99
C ASN A 393 -37.31 25.79 11.82
N ALA A 394 -35.98 25.61 11.79
CA ALA A 394 -35.40 24.28 11.61
C ALA A 394 -35.76 23.35 12.78
N PRO A 395 -36.11 22.08 12.51
CA PRO A 395 -36.39 21.12 13.56
C PRO A 395 -35.16 20.92 14.44
N LYS A 396 -35.36 20.84 15.76
CA LYS A 396 -34.28 20.55 16.73
C LYS A 396 -33.76 19.12 16.51
N LYS A 397 -32.77 18.98 15.62
CA LYS A 397 -32.06 17.74 15.32
C LYS A 397 -30.98 17.50 16.38
N GLN A 398 -30.89 16.27 16.87
CA GLN A 398 -29.77 15.84 17.69
C GLN A 398 -28.58 15.55 16.78
N TRP A 399 -27.50 16.32 16.94
CA TRP A 399 -26.28 16.13 16.16
C TRP A 399 -25.39 15.06 16.80
N PRO A 400 -24.76 14.18 16.01
CA PRO A 400 -23.76 13.27 16.52
C PRO A 400 -22.56 14.05 17.09
N ASN A 401 -21.95 13.52 18.15
CA ASN A 401 -20.70 14.06 18.70
C ASN A 401 -19.54 13.60 17.80
N LEU A 402 -19.22 14.41 16.80
CA LEU A 402 -18.19 14.10 15.80
C LEU A 402 -16.82 14.58 16.25
N VAL A 403 -15.79 13.79 15.93
CA VAL A 403 -14.39 14.12 16.21
C VAL A 403 -13.85 14.93 15.04
N VAL A 404 -13.40 16.15 15.30
CA VAL A 404 -12.74 16.98 14.28
C VAL A 404 -11.40 16.34 13.91
N PHE A 405 -11.09 16.29 12.61
CA PHE A 405 -9.79 15.84 12.13
C PHE A 405 -8.69 16.84 12.49
N SER A 406 -7.69 16.36 13.21
CA SER A 406 -6.47 17.09 13.54
C SER A 406 -5.65 17.44 12.30
N ASP A 407 -4.90 18.54 12.37
CA ASP A 407 -4.01 18.94 11.28
C ASP A 407 -2.83 17.97 11.15
N GLU A 408 -2.39 17.36 12.26
CA GLU A 408 -1.40 16.29 12.27
C GLU A 408 -1.91 15.04 11.51
N CYS A 409 -3.16 14.62 11.74
CA CYS A 409 -3.73 13.49 11.01
C CYS A 409 -3.85 13.79 9.50
N LYS A 410 -4.35 14.98 9.14
CA LYS A 410 -4.43 15.41 7.73
C LYS A 410 -3.04 15.45 7.07
N HIS A 411 -2.02 15.91 7.79
CA HIS A 411 -0.65 15.91 7.31
C HIS A 411 -0.13 14.50 7.05
N GLU A 412 -0.36 13.56 7.96
CA GLU A 412 0.04 12.17 7.74
C GLU A 412 -0.72 11.52 6.59
N MET A 413 -2.03 11.77 6.46
CA MET A 413 -2.79 11.30 5.30
C MET A 413 -2.17 11.83 4.00
N PHE A 414 -1.88 13.13 3.93
CA PHE A 414 -1.19 13.72 2.77
C PHE A 414 0.17 13.07 2.51
N SER A 415 1.01 12.89 3.55
CA SER A 415 2.32 12.28 3.40
C SER A 415 2.23 10.85 2.86
N HIS A 416 1.26 10.05 3.33
CA HIS A 416 1.11 8.67 2.88
C HIS A 416 0.55 8.59 1.46
N ARG A 417 -0.39 9.47 1.09
CA ARG A 417 -0.84 9.64 -0.31
C ARG A 417 0.31 9.98 -1.24
N GLN A 418 1.15 10.93 -0.83
CA GLN A 418 2.31 11.36 -1.59
C GLN A 418 3.33 10.23 -1.78
N MET A 419 3.59 9.44 -0.73
CA MET A 419 4.44 8.25 -0.84
C MET A 419 3.82 7.19 -1.78
N MET A 420 2.50 6.98 -1.74
CA MET A 420 1.82 6.01 -2.62
C MET A 420 1.90 6.36 -4.11
N VAL A 421 1.84 7.65 -4.48
CA VAL A 421 2.01 8.09 -5.87
C VAL A 421 3.47 7.98 -6.33
N GLN A 422 4.43 8.32 -5.46
CA GLN A 422 5.86 8.25 -5.78
C GLN A 422 6.37 6.81 -5.86
N GLU A 423 5.85 5.93 -5.03
CA GLU A 423 6.24 4.53 -4.93
C GLU A 423 5.06 3.63 -5.23
N PHE A 424 4.90 3.28 -6.52
CA PHE A 424 3.80 2.45 -7.00
C PHE A 424 3.72 1.09 -6.28
N ARG A 425 4.82 0.59 -5.70
CA ARG A 425 4.83 -0.66 -4.93
C ARG A 425 3.98 -0.58 -3.66
N MET A 426 3.72 0.62 -3.14
CA MET A 426 2.77 0.84 -2.03
C MET A 426 1.32 0.59 -2.45
N GLY A 427 1.01 0.60 -3.75
CA GLY A 427 -0.28 0.21 -4.30
C GLY A 427 -0.25 -1.27 -4.71
N PRO A 428 -0.58 -2.22 -3.82
CA PRO A 428 -0.49 -3.64 -4.15
C PRO A 428 -1.37 -4.04 -5.34
N GLU A 429 -2.50 -3.36 -5.53
CA GLU A 429 -3.38 -3.54 -6.69
C GLU A 429 -2.67 -3.18 -8.01
N VAL A 430 -1.85 -2.13 -8.02
CA VAL A 430 -1.08 -1.73 -9.21
C VAL A 430 -0.01 -2.76 -9.50
N VAL A 431 0.74 -3.20 -8.50
CA VAL A 431 1.78 -4.24 -8.67
C VAL A 431 1.17 -5.53 -9.22
N MET A 432 0.03 -5.97 -8.69
CA MET A 432 -0.59 -7.23 -9.09
C MET A 432 -1.28 -7.15 -10.46
N ASN A 433 -1.93 -6.03 -10.77
CA ASN A 433 -2.79 -5.91 -11.95
C ASN A 433 -2.11 -5.22 -13.14
N CYS A 434 -0.95 -4.57 -12.95
CA CYS A 434 -0.18 -3.89 -14.00
C CYS A 434 1.21 -4.49 -14.25
N ALA A 435 1.56 -5.64 -13.65
CA ALA A 435 2.90 -6.23 -13.75
C ALA A 435 3.40 -6.39 -15.20
N THR A 436 2.54 -6.83 -16.11
CA THR A 436 2.88 -7.06 -17.52
C THR A 436 3.13 -5.75 -18.25
N GLU A 437 2.27 -4.75 -18.02
CA GLU A 437 2.35 -3.43 -18.61
C GLU A 437 3.56 -2.65 -18.10
N ILE A 438 3.88 -2.76 -16.82
CA ILE A 438 5.08 -2.15 -16.23
C ILE A 438 6.34 -2.69 -16.92
N ASP A 439 6.51 -4.02 -17.04
CA ASP A 439 7.71 -4.60 -17.68
C ASP A 439 7.75 -4.28 -19.18
N LYS A 440 6.61 -4.31 -19.87
CA LYS A 440 6.54 -4.09 -21.32
C LYS A 440 6.73 -2.63 -21.73
N TYR A 441 6.16 -1.70 -20.99
CA TYR A 441 6.05 -0.30 -21.41
C TYR A 441 6.88 0.67 -20.56
N CYS A 442 6.93 0.45 -19.24
CA CYS A 442 7.51 1.40 -18.29
C CYS A 442 8.87 0.96 -17.71
N SER A 443 9.33 -0.26 -17.99
CA SER A 443 10.64 -0.76 -17.57
C SER A 443 11.30 -1.71 -18.60
N PRO A 444 11.43 -1.29 -19.87
CA PRO A 444 11.92 -2.17 -20.93
C PRO A 444 13.37 -2.63 -20.74
N LYS A 445 14.22 -1.89 -20.00
CA LYS A 445 15.59 -2.32 -19.65
C LYS A 445 15.72 -2.81 -18.20
N GLY A 446 14.61 -2.96 -17.49
CA GLY A 446 14.59 -3.31 -16.07
C GLY A 446 14.96 -2.15 -15.13
N ASP A 447 15.12 -0.94 -15.65
CA ASP A 447 15.12 0.31 -14.91
C ASP A 447 13.67 0.77 -14.74
N LEU A 448 13.16 0.74 -13.51
CA LEU A 448 11.87 1.35 -13.22
C LEU A 448 12.05 2.86 -13.24
N GLU A 449 11.17 3.60 -13.92
CA GLU A 449 11.21 5.04 -13.91
C GLU A 449 10.99 5.57 -12.49
N THR A 450 11.98 6.29 -11.97
CA THR A 450 12.01 6.90 -10.64
C THR A 450 11.01 8.07 -10.52
N GLU A 451 10.81 8.59 -9.30
CA GLU A 451 9.99 9.80 -9.05
C GLU A 451 8.49 9.66 -9.36
N GLY A 452 7.85 8.48 -9.21
CA GLY A 452 6.43 8.32 -9.57
C GLY A 452 6.16 8.36 -11.08
N LYS A 453 7.20 8.46 -11.92
CA LYS A 453 7.08 8.40 -13.38
C LYS A 453 6.52 7.09 -13.88
N THR A 454 6.73 5.98 -13.16
CA THR A 454 6.08 4.70 -13.49
C THR A 454 4.56 4.82 -13.47
N VAL A 455 3.97 5.52 -12.50
CA VAL A 455 2.51 5.75 -12.43
C VAL A 455 2.07 6.60 -13.62
N HIS A 456 2.78 7.70 -13.91
CA HIS A 456 2.48 8.53 -15.07
C HIS A 456 2.67 7.82 -16.42
N CYS A 457 3.68 6.95 -16.56
CA CYS A 457 3.87 6.12 -17.73
C CYS A 457 2.63 5.23 -17.95
N LEU A 458 2.15 4.57 -16.90
CA LEU A 458 0.91 3.79 -16.96
C LEU A 458 -0.30 4.68 -17.31
N MET A 459 -0.45 5.85 -16.67
CA MET A 459 -1.53 6.80 -16.96
C MET A 459 -1.49 7.32 -18.40
N ALA A 460 -0.31 7.53 -18.99
CA ALA A 460 -0.15 7.88 -20.40
C ALA A 460 -0.61 6.72 -21.30
N HIS A 461 -0.22 5.49 -20.99
CA HIS A 461 -0.64 4.29 -21.71
C HIS A 461 -2.14 3.98 -21.56
N ALA A 462 -2.81 4.49 -20.53
CA ALA A 462 -4.25 4.41 -20.40
C ALA A 462 -5.00 5.18 -21.51
N GLN A 463 -4.34 6.19 -22.10
CA GLN A 463 -4.89 7.09 -23.12
C GLN A 463 -4.49 6.71 -24.55
N GLU A 464 -3.63 5.72 -24.71
CA GLU A 464 -3.04 5.34 -25.99
C GLU A 464 -4.12 4.87 -26.98
N ARG A 465 -4.17 5.45 -28.19
CA ARG A 465 -5.17 5.11 -29.22
C ARG A 465 -4.91 3.77 -29.86
N ASN A 466 -3.65 3.34 -29.86
CA ASN A 466 -3.23 2.08 -30.42
C ASN A 466 -3.62 0.91 -29.48
N GLU A 467 -4.59 0.08 -29.89
CA GLU A 467 -5.04 -1.09 -29.12
C GLU A 467 -3.92 -2.07 -28.75
N GLN A 468 -2.83 -2.13 -29.52
CA GLN A 468 -1.69 -3.00 -29.21
C GLN A 468 -0.79 -2.46 -28.09
N LYS A 469 -1.00 -1.21 -27.67
CA LYS A 469 -0.25 -0.49 -26.63
C LYS A 469 -1.13 0.00 -25.47
N THR A 470 -2.42 -0.30 -25.47
CA THR A 470 -3.31 0.02 -24.35
C THR A 470 -3.08 -0.91 -23.16
N LEU A 471 -3.38 -0.41 -21.97
CA LEU A 471 -3.41 -1.21 -20.74
C LEU A 471 -4.54 -2.26 -20.75
N THR A 472 -4.44 -3.28 -19.89
CA THR A 472 -5.59 -4.14 -19.58
C THR A 472 -6.63 -3.42 -18.74
N GLN A 473 -7.88 -3.92 -18.71
CA GLN A 473 -8.92 -3.34 -17.85
C GLN A 473 -8.59 -3.48 -16.37
N GLN A 474 -7.94 -4.59 -15.97
CA GLN A 474 -7.51 -4.81 -14.59
C GLN A 474 -6.48 -3.75 -14.16
N CYS A 475 -5.48 -3.48 -15.01
CA CYS A 475 -4.52 -2.42 -14.74
C CYS A 475 -5.18 -1.02 -14.70
N ARG A 476 -6.07 -0.71 -15.65
CA ARG A 476 -6.82 0.57 -15.64
C ARG A 476 -7.61 0.78 -14.35
N ASN A 477 -8.31 -0.25 -13.88
CA ASN A 477 -9.07 -0.16 -12.63
C ASN A 477 -8.13 0.06 -11.43
N ALA A 478 -6.99 -0.64 -11.38
CA ALA A 478 -5.99 -0.45 -10.33
C ALA A 478 -5.39 0.97 -10.33
N LEU A 479 -5.20 1.58 -11.51
CA LEU A 479 -4.78 2.98 -11.62
C LEU A 479 -5.88 3.94 -11.17
N GLN A 480 -7.14 3.67 -11.52
CA GLN A 480 -8.27 4.48 -11.06
C GLN A 480 -8.37 4.44 -9.52
N ASP A 481 -8.20 3.27 -8.91
CA ASP A 481 -8.15 3.12 -7.45
C ASP A 481 -6.96 3.87 -6.85
N LEU A 482 -5.77 3.83 -7.47
CA LEU A 482 -4.61 4.61 -7.01
C LEU A 482 -4.86 6.12 -7.08
N VAL A 483 -5.38 6.63 -8.21
CA VAL A 483 -5.68 8.07 -8.39
C VAL A 483 -6.71 8.52 -7.34
N LYS A 484 -7.68 7.67 -7.02
CA LYS A 484 -8.65 7.89 -5.95
C LYS A 484 -8.00 7.98 -4.58
N VAL A 485 -7.18 6.99 -4.22
CA VAL A 485 -6.46 6.99 -2.93
C VAL A 485 -5.56 8.21 -2.79
N ALA A 486 -4.91 8.60 -3.89
CA ALA A 486 -4.02 9.76 -3.94
C ALA A 486 -4.77 11.10 -3.78
N ASP A 487 -6.05 11.18 -4.15
CA ASP A 487 -6.88 12.38 -4.02
C ASP A 487 -6.22 13.62 -4.69
N ILE A 488 -5.65 13.40 -5.89
CA ILE A 488 -4.93 14.43 -6.66
C ILE A 488 -5.87 15.59 -7.02
N GLY A 489 -7.15 15.31 -7.24
CA GLY A 489 -8.18 16.30 -7.55
C GLY A 489 -8.37 17.34 -6.43
N SER A 490 -8.31 16.92 -5.17
CA SER A 490 -8.39 17.83 -4.02
C SER A 490 -7.05 18.47 -3.69
N ASN A 491 -5.95 17.73 -3.85
CA ASN A 491 -4.61 18.23 -3.57
C ASN A 491 -3.57 17.75 -4.58
N TYR A 492 -3.32 18.58 -5.59
CA TYR A 492 -2.33 18.31 -6.64
C TYR A 492 -0.89 18.17 -6.13
N GLN A 493 -0.56 18.66 -4.91
CA GLN A 493 0.79 18.58 -4.34
C GLN A 493 1.16 17.14 -3.89
N VAL A 494 0.16 16.25 -3.80
CA VAL A 494 0.41 14.82 -3.60
C VAL A 494 1.27 14.27 -4.74
N ASP A 495 1.02 14.74 -5.96
CA ASP A 495 1.79 14.41 -7.15
C ASP A 495 2.96 15.39 -7.34
N LYS A 496 4.15 14.98 -6.89
CA LYS A 496 5.37 15.78 -7.03
C LYS A 496 5.76 16.00 -8.50
N VAL A 497 5.43 15.07 -9.40
CA VAL A 497 5.78 15.20 -10.83
C VAL A 497 4.91 16.27 -11.45
N LEU A 498 3.60 16.21 -11.22
CA LEU A 498 2.66 17.24 -11.65
C LEU A 498 3.05 18.61 -11.07
N TYR A 499 3.28 18.69 -9.76
CA TYR A 499 3.69 19.93 -9.09
C TYR A 499 4.95 20.53 -9.71
N ALA A 500 5.99 19.72 -9.90
CA ALA A 500 7.27 20.18 -10.45
C ALA A 500 7.13 20.63 -11.91
N SER A 501 6.36 19.89 -12.72
CA SER A 501 6.14 20.19 -14.14
C SER A 501 5.36 21.49 -14.33
N CYS A 502 4.37 21.76 -13.48
CA CYS A 502 3.47 22.91 -13.59
C CYS A 502 3.89 24.15 -12.78
N ARG A 503 5.07 24.12 -12.15
CA ARG A 503 5.53 25.12 -11.18
C ARG A 503 5.49 26.56 -11.71
N GLU A 504 5.88 26.79 -12.97
CA GLU A 504 5.91 28.12 -13.56
C GLU A 504 4.51 28.75 -13.66
N LEU A 505 3.50 27.97 -14.03
CA LEU A 505 2.11 28.43 -14.09
C LEU A 505 1.52 28.65 -12.70
N ILE A 506 1.86 27.79 -11.73
CA ILE A 506 1.43 27.90 -10.33
C ILE A 506 1.96 29.21 -9.71
N GLU A 507 3.25 29.50 -9.88
CA GLU A 507 3.89 30.71 -9.34
C GLU A 507 3.55 31.97 -10.15
N GLY A 508 3.07 31.80 -11.39
CA GLY A 508 2.69 32.85 -12.32
C GLY A 508 1.19 33.12 -12.36
N LYS A 509 0.50 32.63 -13.40
CA LYS A 509 -0.92 32.92 -13.68
C LYS A 509 -1.86 32.44 -12.59
N CYS A 510 -1.61 31.25 -12.03
CA CYS A 510 -2.47 30.63 -11.04
C CYS A 510 -2.14 31.01 -9.59
N LYS A 511 -1.26 32.00 -9.39
CA LYS A 511 -0.84 32.45 -8.06
C LYS A 511 -2.00 32.97 -7.20
N GLN A 512 -3.02 33.56 -7.82
CA GLN A 512 -4.19 34.08 -7.11
C GLN A 512 -5.15 32.98 -6.67
N ASP A 513 -5.14 31.83 -7.36
CA ASP A 513 -5.97 30.67 -7.07
C ASP A 513 -5.36 29.77 -5.99
N ALA A 514 -4.13 30.07 -5.52
CA ALA A 514 -3.44 29.41 -4.42
C ALA A 514 -4.12 29.57 -3.04
N VAL A 515 -5.36 30.08 -3.00
CA VAL A 515 -6.23 30.07 -1.82
C VAL A 515 -6.64 28.65 -1.44
N SER A 516 -6.76 27.75 -2.43
CA SER A 516 -6.91 26.31 -2.20
C SER A 516 -6.24 25.50 -3.32
N GLU A 517 -5.83 24.28 -3.00
CA GLU A 517 -5.19 23.38 -3.94
C GLU A 517 -6.14 22.97 -5.08
N ALA A 518 -7.40 22.72 -4.77
CA ALA A 518 -8.44 22.43 -5.76
C ALA A 518 -8.68 23.59 -6.74
N ASN A 519 -8.64 24.85 -6.26
CA ASN A 519 -8.77 26.03 -7.13
C ASN A 519 -7.54 26.20 -8.02
N THR A 520 -6.34 25.94 -7.48
CA THR A 520 -5.10 25.99 -8.25
C THR A 520 -5.12 24.96 -9.38
N LEU A 521 -5.53 23.72 -9.10
CA LEU A 521 -5.67 22.67 -10.11
C LEU A 521 -6.71 23.06 -11.18
N THR A 522 -7.85 23.62 -10.76
CA THR A 522 -8.86 24.17 -11.68
C THR A 522 -8.28 25.26 -12.58
N CYS A 523 -7.45 26.16 -12.03
CA CYS A 523 -6.76 27.17 -12.83
C CYS A 523 -5.80 26.56 -13.84
N LEU A 524 -5.01 25.55 -13.44
CA LEU A 524 -4.11 24.84 -14.35
C LEU A 524 -4.87 24.21 -15.52
N MET A 525 -5.99 23.52 -15.22
CA MET A 525 -6.84 22.91 -16.25
C MET A 525 -7.44 23.93 -17.21
N LYS A 526 -7.84 25.12 -16.72
CA LYS A 526 -8.36 26.20 -17.58
C LYS A 526 -7.32 26.78 -18.54
N ASN A 527 -6.02 26.62 -18.23
CA ASN A 527 -4.92 27.13 -19.05
C ASN A 527 -4.25 26.04 -19.90
N LEU A 528 -4.85 24.85 -20.04
CA LEU A 528 -4.29 23.71 -20.80
C LEU A 528 -3.90 24.05 -22.25
N ASP A 529 -4.68 24.90 -22.92
CA ASP A 529 -4.45 25.26 -24.34
C ASP A 529 -3.71 26.61 -24.51
N GLU A 530 -3.25 27.22 -23.41
CA GLU A 530 -2.60 28.53 -23.45
C GLU A 530 -1.11 28.40 -23.79
N ALA A 531 -0.55 29.41 -24.48
CA ALA A 531 0.83 29.36 -24.97
C ALA A 531 1.92 29.28 -23.87
N ASP A 532 1.57 29.59 -22.63
CA ASP A 532 2.48 29.50 -21.47
C ASP A 532 2.49 28.09 -20.84
N MET A 533 1.70 27.14 -21.37
CA MET A 533 1.69 25.74 -20.96
C MET A 533 2.89 25.00 -21.55
N THR A 534 3.69 24.35 -20.71
CA THR A 534 4.79 23.49 -21.16
C THR A 534 4.27 22.11 -21.54
N ASP A 535 4.87 21.46 -22.53
CA ASP A 535 4.52 20.08 -22.94
C ASP A 535 4.47 19.09 -21.76
N ASP A 536 5.45 19.17 -20.84
CA ASP A 536 5.51 18.30 -19.66
C ASP A 536 4.31 18.53 -18.71
N CYS A 537 4.03 19.78 -18.31
CA CYS A 537 2.86 20.11 -17.49
C CYS A 537 1.54 19.73 -18.18
N GLU A 538 1.40 20.00 -19.48
CA GLU A 538 0.23 19.63 -20.26
C GLU A 538 0.00 18.12 -20.19
N GLN A 539 1.04 17.33 -20.46
CA GLN A 539 0.96 15.88 -20.44
C GLN A 539 0.55 15.34 -19.06
N ARG A 540 1.16 15.84 -17.97
CA ARG A 540 0.82 15.42 -16.59
C ARG A 540 -0.61 15.79 -16.20
N LEU A 541 -1.07 16.99 -16.57
CA LEU A 541 -2.44 17.42 -16.30
C LEU A 541 -3.46 16.57 -17.06
N ILE A 542 -3.17 16.24 -18.32
CA ILE A 542 -4.04 15.39 -19.14
C ILE A 542 -4.15 13.98 -18.55
N GLU A 543 -3.04 13.41 -18.08
CA GLU A 543 -3.03 12.12 -17.39
C GLU A 543 -3.95 12.10 -16.18
N VAL A 544 -3.86 13.10 -15.30
CA VAL A 544 -4.73 13.20 -14.13
C VAL A 544 -6.18 13.43 -14.55
N GLN A 545 -6.41 14.37 -15.47
CA GLN A 545 -7.74 14.73 -15.94
C GLN A 545 -8.44 13.57 -16.64
N TYR A 546 -7.72 12.68 -17.32
CA TYR A 546 -8.29 11.49 -17.95
C TYR A 546 -9.02 10.57 -16.96
N PHE A 547 -8.45 10.37 -15.78
CA PHE A 547 -9.06 9.56 -14.72
C PHE A 547 -10.17 10.33 -14.00
N MET A 548 -9.97 11.62 -13.69
CA MET A 548 -11.02 12.49 -13.13
C MET A 548 -12.24 12.58 -14.07
N ALA A 549 -12.03 12.49 -15.38
CA ALA A 549 -13.08 12.52 -16.38
C ALA A 549 -13.97 11.27 -16.38
N ARG A 550 -13.49 10.16 -15.82
CA ARG A 550 -14.18 8.85 -15.82
C ARG A 550 -14.89 8.55 -14.51
N ASP A 551 -14.59 9.30 -13.46
CA ASP A 551 -15.20 9.13 -12.14
C ASP A 551 -15.54 10.50 -11.54
N TRP A 552 -16.84 10.82 -11.43
CA TRP A 552 -17.27 12.13 -10.92
C TRP A 552 -16.85 12.35 -9.47
N SER A 553 -16.59 11.29 -8.71
CA SER A 553 -16.17 11.39 -7.31
C SER A 553 -14.73 11.88 -7.14
N LEU A 554 -13.93 11.87 -8.22
CA LEU A 554 -12.57 12.40 -8.23
C LEU A 554 -12.52 13.92 -8.47
N ASP A 555 -13.64 14.56 -8.83
CA ASP A 555 -13.75 16.02 -8.86
C ASP A 555 -14.39 16.49 -7.54
N PRO A 556 -13.62 17.07 -6.61
CA PRO A 556 -14.10 17.38 -5.26
C PRO A 556 -15.22 18.42 -5.25
N GLN A 557 -15.16 19.42 -6.13
CA GLN A 557 -16.17 20.47 -6.23
C GLN A 557 -17.50 19.92 -6.78
N LEU A 558 -17.43 19.03 -7.78
CA LEU A 558 -18.61 18.34 -8.29
C LEU A 558 -19.16 17.37 -7.25
N TYR A 559 -18.28 16.62 -6.58
CA TYR A 559 -18.66 15.66 -5.56
C TYR A 559 -19.42 16.33 -4.42
N ASP A 560 -18.82 17.35 -3.78
CA ASP A 560 -19.42 18.05 -2.64
C ASP A 560 -20.74 18.73 -3.02
N ALA A 561 -20.82 19.34 -4.20
CA ALA A 561 -22.02 20.03 -4.67
C ALA A 561 -23.17 19.07 -5.02
N CYS A 562 -22.86 17.92 -5.63
CA CYS A 562 -23.87 17.03 -6.21
C CYS A 562 -24.12 15.75 -5.43
N HIS A 563 -23.36 15.44 -4.37
CA HIS A 563 -23.40 14.13 -3.70
C HIS A 563 -24.83 13.67 -3.36
N GLN A 564 -25.59 14.50 -2.65
CA GLN A 564 -26.95 14.14 -2.22
C GLN A 564 -27.88 13.89 -3.41
N GLU A 565 -27.80 14.72 -4.44
CA GLU A 565 -28.65 14.57 -5.64
C GLU A 565 -28.23 13.37 -6.49
N ALA A 566 -26.93 13.04 -6.52
CA ALA A 566 -26.41 11.86 -7.17
C ALA A 566 -26.91 10.57 -6.49
N VAL A 567 -26.93 10.54 -5.16
CA VAL A 567 -27.48 9.41 -4.39
C VAL A 567 -28.98 9.30 -4.62
N ASP A 568 -29.73 10.39 -4.42
CA ASP A 568 -31.20 10.37 -4.43
C ASP A 568 -31.80 10.17 -5.82
N ARG A 569 -31.15 10.68 -6.88
CA ARG A 569 -31.70 10.69 -8.24
C ARG A 569 -30.99 9.74 -9.18
N CYS A 570 -29.69 9.56 -9.00
CA CYS A 570 -28.84 8.79 -9.92
C CYS A 570 -28.39 7.45 -9.32
N SER A 571 -28.91 7.07 -8.15
CA SER A 571 -28.56 5.82 -7.45
C SER A 571 -27.06 5.67 -7.21
N ALA A 572 -26.36 6.80 -7.02
CA ALA A 572 -24.96 6.78 -6.63
C ALA A 572 -24.80 6.19 -5.22
N VAL A 573 -23.63 5.60 -4.96
CA VAL A 573 -23.30 5.04 -3.64
C VAL A 573 -23.10 6.19 -2.66
N SER A 574 -23.84 6.18 -1.55
CA SER A 574 -23.67 7.18 -0.48
C SER A 574 -22.28 7.15 0.15
N GLU A 575 -21.68 5.96 0.23
CA GLU A 575 -20.33 5.71 0.74
C GLU A 575 -19.37 5.30 -0.41
N TRP A 576 -19.30 6.13 -1.45
CA TRP A 576 -18.61 5.85 -2.73
C TRP A 576 -17.16 5.36 -2.61
N HIS A 577 -16.44 5.71 -1.55
CA HIS A 577 -15.09 5.26 -1.25
C HIS A 577 -14.98 3.80 -0.80
N LYS A 578 -16.03 3.22 -0.22
CA LYS A 578 -16.01 1.82 0.26
C LYS A 578 -16.16 0.81 -0.88
N GLY A 579 -16.41 1.30 -2.09
CA GLY A 579 -16.65 0.49 -3.28
C GLY A 579 -17.88 -0.41 -3.14
N ALA A 580 -18.33 -0.98 -4.26
CA ALA A 580 -19.40 -1.98 -4.27
C ALA A 580 -19.00 -3.28 -3.52
N ASN A 581 -17.70 -3.52 -3.35
CA ASN A 581 -17.14 -4.81 -2.92
C ASN A 581 -17.06 -5.02 -1.40
N GLN A 582 -17.36 -4.02 -0.56
CA GLN A 582 -17.39 -4.19 0.91
C GLN A 582 -18.79 -4.39 1.51
N LEU A 583 -19.84 -4.31 0.71
CA LEU A 583 -21.19 -4.75 1.09
C LEU A 583 -21.38 -6.22 0.73
N SER A 584 -20.64 -7.10 1.38
CA SER A 584 -20.89 -8.54 1.35
C SER A 584 -22.32 -8.80 1.87
N GLY A 585 -23.29 -8.89 0.95
CA GLY A 585 -24.70 -9.15 1.26
C GLY A 585 -25.75 -8.38 0.46
N GLN A 586 -25.38 -7.38 -0.36
CA GLN A 586 -26.35 -6.63 -1.19
C GLN A 586 -26.02 -6.74 -2.68
N SER A 587 -26.25 -7.92 -3.25
CA SER A 587 -26.29 -8.09 -4.70
C SER A 587 -27.57 -7.44 -5.25
N ASN A 588 -27.42 -6.36 -6.03
CA ASN A 588 -28.26 -5.96 -7.18
C ASN A 588 -28.53 -4.44 -7.34
N GLN A 589 -27.88 -3.54 -6.59
CA GLN A 589 -28.24 -2.11 -6.67
C GLN A 589 -27.08 -1.12 -6.49
N VAL A 590 -25.89 -1.44 -6.98
CA VAL A 590 -24.77 -0.50 -6.99
C VAL A 590 -24.45 -0.13 -8.44
N VAL A 591 -24.78 1.11 -8.81
CA VAL A 591 -24.44 1.69 -10.12
C VAL A 591 -22.95 2.06 -10.10
N ASP A 592 -22.26 1.76 -11.21
CA ASP A 592 -20.90 2.21 -11.44
C ASP A 592 -20.81 3.73 -11.24
N PRO A 593 -19.99 4.23 -10.28
CA PRO A 593 -19.91 5.64 -9.98
C PRO A 593 -19.34 6.45 -11.16
N GLY A 594 -18.87 5.85 -12.24
CA GLY A 594 -18.25 6.59 -13.34
C GLY A 594 -19.22 7.28 -14.32
N PRO A 595 -19.27 6.89 -15.61
CA PRO A 595 -20.00 7.61 -16.66
C PRO A 595 -21.51 7.74 -16.41
N GLN A 596 -22.12 6.77 -15.72
CA GLN A 596 -23.58 6.66 -15.59
C GLN A 596 -24.16 7.74 -14.66
N VAL A 597 -23.49 8.02 -13.55
CA VAL A 597 -23.92 9.04 -12.59
C VAL A 597 -23.79 10.42 -13.21
N LEU A 598 -22.66 10.71 -13.88
CA LEU A 598 -22.47 12.00 -14.54
C LEU A 598 -23.48 12.21 -15.68
N ALA A 599 -23.71 11.20 -16.51
CA ALA A 599 -24.72 11.27 -17.57
C ALA A 599 -26.14 11.47 -16.99
N CYS A 600 -26.44 10.89 -15.83
CA CYS A 600 -27.70 11.12 -15.12
C CYS A 600 -27.80 12.55 -14.58
N LEU A 601 -26.79 13.04 -13.87
CA LEU A 601 -26.73 14.41 -13.35
C LEU A 601 -26.87 15.44 -14.48
N TYR A 602 -26.21 15.20 -15.61
CA TYR A 602 -26.35 16.03 -16.79
C TYR A 602 -27.81 16.08 -17.27
N ARG A 603 -28.47 14.92 -17.49
CA ARG A 603 -29.88 14.88 -17.89
C ARG A 603 -30.80 15.57 -16.86
N ALA A 604 -30.54 15.36 -15.57
CA ALA A 604 -31.28 15.99 -14.49
C ALA A 604 -31.09 17.52 -14.44
N GLY A 605 -29.97 18.03 -14.95
CA GLY A 605 -29.75 19.46 -15.10
C GLY A 605 -30.79 20.13 -16.01
N TYR A 606 -31.19 19.47 -17.09
CA TYR A 606 -32.18 19.98 -18.07
C TYR A 606 -33.63 19.59 -17.73
N ASP A 607 -33.88 19.05 -16.54
CA ASP A 607 -35.22 18.73 -16.07
C ASP A 607 -35.94 20.02 -15.65
N GLU A 608 -36.92 20.47 -16.45
CA GLU A 608 -37.72 21.67 -16.18
C GLU A 608 -38.69 21.48 -15.00
N GLU A 609 -39.14 20.25 -14.72
CA GLU A 609 -40.09 19.97 -13.65
C GLU A 609 -39.40 19.86 -12.30
N LYS A 610 -38.19 19.30 -12.29
CA LYS A 610 -37.40 19.08 -11.08
C LYS A 610 -35.91 19.36 -11.32
N PRO A 611 -35.50 20.63 -11.44
CA PRO A 611 -34.10 20.96 -11.71
C PRO A 611 -33.17 20.53 -10.56
N LEU A 612 -31.88 20.42 -10.86
CA LEU A 612 -30.83 20.28 -9.85
C LEU A 612 -30.73 21.54 -8.97
N LYS A 613 -30.13 21.41 -7.78
CA LYS A 613 -29.76 22.60 -6.99
C LYS A 613 -28.77 23.46 -7.77
N ALA A 614 -28.88 24.78 -7.65
CA ALA A 614 -28.05 25.73 -8.41
C ALA A 614 -26.54 25.41 -8.32
N GLU A 615 -26.05 25.08 -7.13
CA GLU A 615 -24.64 24.73 -6.89
C GLU A 615 -24.21 23.43 -7.60
N CYS A 616 -25.04 22.38 -7.54
CA CYS A 616 -24.79 21.14 -8.27
C CYS A 616 -24.85 21.37 -9.79
N ALA A 617 -25.88 22.07 -10.26
CA ALA A 617 -26.07 22.36 -11.67
C ALA A 617 -24.91 23.18 -12.26
N GLN A 618 -24.39 24.16 -11.52
CA GLN A 618 -23.22 24.94 -11.90
C GLN A 618 -21.96 24.06 -12.05
N ASN A 619 -21.73 23.14 -11.11
CA ASN A 619 -20.58 22.24 -11.17
C ASN A 619 -20.70 21.19 -12.28
N VAL A 620 -21.89 20.62 -12.50
CA VAL A 620 -22.15 19.72 -13.64
C VAL A 620 -21.79 20.41 -14.96
N ARG A 621 -22.16 21.69 -15.13
CA ARG A 621 -21.84 22.47 -16.32
C ARG A 621 -20.35 22.78 -16.45
N ARG A 622 -19.70 23.21 -15.36
CA ARG A 622 -18.24 23.43 -15.33
C ARG A 622 -17.51 22.21 -15.87
N VAL A 623 -17.81 21.05 -15.28
CA VAL A 623 -17.18 19.78 -15.62
C VAL A 623 -17.47 19.36 -17.06
N LEU A 624 -18.70 19.56 -17.53
CA LEU A 624 -19.06 19.29 -18.92
C LEU A 624 -18.26 20.15 -19.91
N TYR A 625 -18.14 21.45 -19.67
CA TYR A 625 -17.38 22.35 -20.55
C TYR A 625 -15.87 22.08 -20.52
N GLU A 626 -15.33 21.81 -19.33
CA GLU A 626 -13.91 21.44 -19.16
C GLU A 626 -13.59 20.16 -19.96
N ARG A 627 -14.48 19.18 -19.95
CA ARG A 627 -14.32 17.89 -20.64
C ARG A 627 -14.65 17.95 -22.14
N ALA A 628 -15.57 18.81 -22.57
CA ALA A 628 -15.97 18.94 -23.98
C ALA A 628 -14.83 19.45 -24.89
N SER A 629 -13.76 20.01 -24.31
CA SER A 629 -12.62 20.56 -25.05
C SER A 629 -11.76 19.53 -25.76
N ARG A 630 -11.72 18.27 -25.30
CA ARG A 630 -10.88 17.20 -25.85
C ARG A 630 -11.61 15.87 -25.82
N VAL A 631 -11.51 15.07 -26.89
CA VAL A 631 -12.24 13.79 -26.99
C VAL A 631 -11.76 12.80 -25.93
N ASN A 632 -10.47 12.82 -25.54
CA ASN A 632 -9.96 11.94 -24.49
C ASN A 632 -10.65 12.13 -23.11
N MET A 633 -11.26 13.30 -22.89
CA MET A 633 -12.01 13.63 -21.68
C MET A 633 -13.51 13.30 -21.77
N LEU A 634 -13.98 12.75 -22.89
CA LEU A 634 -15.35 12.30 -23.11
C LEU A 634 -15.39 10.77 -23.15
N PRO A 635 -15.60 10.07 -22.01
CA PRO A 635 -15.44 8.61 -21.93
C PRO A 635 -16.28 7.84 -22.97
N ASP A 636 -17.55 8.22 -23.12
CA ASP A 636 -18.48 7.60 -24.07
C ASP A 636 -17.97 7.70 -25.51
N VAL A 637 -17.41 8.85 -25.90
CA VAL A 637 -16.90 9.08 -27.26
C VAL A 637 -15.54 8.40 -27.42
N GLU A 638 -14.62 8.62 -26.49
CA GLU A 638 -13.25 8.08 -26.51
C GLU A 638 -13.24 6.55 -26.64
N GLU A 639 -14.03 5.86 -25.82
CA GLU A 639 -14.08 4.39 -25.81
C GLU A 639 -14.66 3.85 -27.11
N ASN A 640 -15.76 4.45 -27.60
CA ASN A 640 -16.46 3.95 -28.78
C ASN A 640 -15.84 4.41 -30.10
N CYS A 641 -15.07 5.50 -30.10
CA CYS A 641 -14.46 6.11 -31.27
C CYS A 641 -12.95 5.89 -31.40
N ARG A 642 -12.28 5.17 -30.48
CA ARG A 642 -10.82 4.96 -30.52
C ARG A 642 -10.32 4.48 -31.90
N GLN A 643 -11.00 3.51 -32.50
CA GLN A 643 -10.64 2.99 -33.83
C GLN A 643 -10.88 4.03 -34.94
N ALA A 644 -12.01 4.75 -34.89
CA ALA A 644 -12.33 5.81 -35.84
C ALA A 644 -11.32 6.97 -35.76
N LEU A 645 -10.92 7.38 -34.55
CA LEU A 645 -9.89 8.39 -34.34
C LEU A 645 -8.54 7.97 -34.92
N SER A 646 -8.17 6.70 -34.79
CA SER A 646 -6.94 6.16 -35.39
C SER A 646 -7.00 6.13 -36.92
N GLU A 647 -8.15 5.77 -37.48
CA GLU A 647 -8.35 5.63 -38.91
C GLU A 647 -8.50 6.96 -39.65
N TYR A 648 -9.33 7.86 -39.13
CA TYR A 648 -9.71 9.12 -39.79
C TYR A 648 -8.94 10.34 -39.27
N CYS A 649 -8.54 10.34 -37.99
CA CYS A 649 -8.09 11.54 -37.27
C CYS A 649 -6.65 11.45 -36.73
N SER A 650 -5.79 10.59 -37.27
CA SER A 650 -4.45 10.31 -36.71
C SER A 650 -3.31 11.18 -37.24
N GLN A 651 -3.43 11.79 -38.43
CA GLN A 651 -2.28 12.45 -39.09
C GLN A 651 -2.33 13.99 -39.11
N ASN A 652 -3.49 14.63 -38.89
CA ASN A 652 -3.67 16.07 -39.14
C ASN A 652 -4.56 16.79 -38.12
N VAL A 653 -4.65 16.28 -36.88
CA VAL A 653 -5.63 16.78 -35.91
C VAL A 653 -4.92 17.16 -34.62
N GLN A 654 -5.04 18.42 -34.22
CA GLN A 654 -4.56 18.87 -32.91
C GLN A 654 -5.45 18.30 -31.79
N PRO A 655 -4.98 18.20 -30.53
CA PRO A 655 -5.74 17.61 -29.43
C PRO A 655 -7.17 18.14 -29.19
N THR A 656 -7.47 19.36 -29.64
CA THR A 656 -8.80 20.00 -29.52
C THR A 656 -9.68 19.87 -30.77
N GLU A 657 -9.15 19.35 -31.87
CA GLU A 657 -9.82 19.26 -33.18
C GLU A 657 -10.39 17.86 -33.44
N GLU A 658 -10.25 16.96 -32.48
CA GLU A 658 -10.63 15.54 -32.59
C GLU A 658 -12.12 15.35 -32.78
N MET A 659 -12.92 16.13 -32.05
CA MET A 659 -14.38 16.08 -32.18
C MET A 659 -14.81 16.63 -33.55
N ASP A 660 -14.21 17.74 -33.99
CA ASP A 660 -14.50 18.32 -35.31
C ASP A 660 -14.20 17.29 -36.43
N CYS A 661 -13.05 16.62 -36.36
CA CYS A 661 -12.70 15.56 -37.31
C CYS A 661 -13.71 14.42 -37.31
N LEU A 662 -14.17 13.96 -36.14
CA LEU A 662 -15.22 12.94 -36.06
C LEU A 662 -16.54 13.45 -36.67
N GLN A 663 -16.91 14.70 -36.40
CA GLN A 663 -18.13 15.33 -36.90
C GLN A 663 -18.10 15.59 -38.43
N GLU A 664 -16.92 15.74 -39.03
CA GLU A 664 -16.79 15.83 -40.49
C GLU A 664 -17.03 14.49 -41.20
N HIS A 665 -16.80 13.37 -40.50
CA HIS A 665 -16.83 12.03 -41.09
C HIS A 665 -18.03 11.17 -40.66
N PHE A 666 -18.65 11.43 -39.50
CA PHE A 666 -19.62 10.51 -38.90
C PHE A 666 -20.89 10.29 -39.73
N GLU A 667 -21.29 11.25 -40.57
CA GLU A 667 -22.48 11.11 -41.42
C GLU A 667 -22.26 10.21 -42.64
N THR A 668 -21.01 9.88 -42.98
CA THR A 668 -20.70 9.02 -44.14
C THR A 668 -21.20 7.59 -43.93
N GLU A 669 -21.71 6.97 -44.98
CA GLU A 669 -22.23 5.59 -44.92
C GLU A 669 -21.14 4.57 -44.55
N GLU A 670 -19.89 4.83 -44.95
CA GLU A 670 -18.77 4.00 -44.54
C GLU A 670 -18.54 4.06 -43.03
N PHE A 671 -18.54 5.26 -42.45
CA PHE A 671 -18.35 5.46 -41.02
C PHE A 671 -19.46 4.80 -40.21
N LYS A 672 -20.74 5.02 -40.57
CA LYS A 672 -21.89 4.38 -39.90
C LYS A 672 -21.80 2.86 -39.91
N ARG A 673 -21.33 2.28 -41.02
CA ARG A 673 -21.21 0.83 -41.18
C ARG A 673 -20.05 0.25 -40.36
N ARG A 674 -18.90 0.94 -40.32
CA ARG A 674 -17.68 0.44 -39.67
C ARG A 674 -17.65 0.75 -38.18
N HIS A 675 -18.17 1.90 -37.78
CA HIS A 675 -18.09 2.45 -36.41
C HIS A 675 -19.48 2.86 -35.88
N PRO A 676 -20.48 1.95 -35.82
CA PRO A 676 -21.86 2.29 -35.47
C PRO A 676 -22.04 2.81 -34.03
N LYS A 677 -21.21 2.33 -33.09
CA LYS A 677 -21.21 2.82 -31.71
C LYS A 677 -20.68 4.25 -31.64
N CYS A 678 -19.56 4.53 -32.32
CA CYS A 678 -19.00 5.88 -32.41
C CYS A 678 -20.01 6.85 -33.03
N TYR A 679 -20.67 6.45 -34.12
CA TYR A 679 -21.73 7.26 -34.74
C TYR A 679 -22.80 7.67 -33.73
N THR A 680 -23.26 6.74 -32.89
CA THR A 680 -24.32 7.01 -31.91
C THR A 680 -23.87 8.03 -30.87
N GLU A 681 -22.65 7.92 -30.35
CA GLU A 681 -22.14 8.85 -29.34
C GLU A 681 -21.78 10.22 -29.93
N VAL A 682 -21.21 10.27 -31.14
CA VAL A 682 -20.97 11.53 -31.85
C VAL A 682 -22.29 12.22 -32.18
N GLU A 683 -23.29 11.51 -32.70
CA GLU A 683 -24.63 12.07 -32.97
C GLU A 683 -25.26 12.66 -31.70
N LYS A 684 -25.17 11.92 -30.58
CA LYS A 684 -25.66 12.36 -29.28
C LYS A 684 -24.91 13.62 -28.81
N PHE A 685 -23.59 13.68 -28.96
CA PHE A 685 -22.79 14.85 -28.63
C PHE A 685 -23.15 16.07 -29.50
N THR A 686 -23.22 15.91 -30.82
CA THR A 686 -23.62 16.97 -31.75
C THR A 686 -25.02 17.51 -31.45
N LYS A 687 -25.95 16.65 -31.02
CA LYS A 687 -27.29 17.07 -30.53
C LYS A 687 -27.24 17.87 -29.22
N MET A 688 -26.22 17.67 -28.39
CA MET A 688 -26.02 18.46 -27.17
C MET A 688 -25.44 19.83 -27.50
N GLU A 689 -24.45 19.89 -28.39
CA GLU A 689 -23.86 21.16 -28.85
C GLU A 689 -24.86 22.09 -29.54
N SER A 690 -25.88 21.53 -30.20
CA SER A 690 -26.94 22.35 -30.81
C SER A 690 -27.92 22.94 -29.79
N LYS A 691 -27.98 22.40 -28.58
CA LYS A 691 -28.81 22.92 -27.48
C LYS A 691 -28.03 23.90 -26.60
N ASP A 692 -26.76 23.62 -26.32
CA ASP A 692 -25.95 24.48 -25.48
C ASP A 692 -24.80 25.09 -26.29
N THR A 693 -24.94 26.36 -26.62
CA THR A 693 -23.95 27.10 -27.41
C THR A 693 -22.58 27.18 -26.73
N LYS A 694 -22.50 27.02 -25.40
CA LYS A 694 -21.23 26.99 -24.66
C LYS A 694 -20.45 25.70 -24.87
N LEU A 695 -21.11 24.60 -25.27
CA LEU A 695 -20.41 23.38 -25.70
C LEU A 695 -19.77 23.54 -27.07
N ASN A 696 -20.39 24.32 -27.96
CA ASN A 696 -19.82 24.64 -29.27
C ASN A 696 -18.78 25.75 -29.15
N ARG A 697 -17.51 25.38 -28.90
CA ARG A 697 -16.40 26.32 -28.69
C ARG A 697 -16.17 27.23 -29.90
N LEU A 698 -16.26 26.72 -31.12
CA LEU A 698 -16.05 27.50 -32.34
C LEU A 698 -17.11 28.60 -32.49
N LEU A 699 -18.37 28.24 -32.33
CA LEU A 699 -19.49 29.18 -32.35
C LEU A 699 -19.37 30.19 -31.21
N SER A 700 -19.16 29.72 -29.97
CA SER A 700 -19.01 30.58 -28.79
C SER A 700 -17.86 31.58 -28.95
N ARG A 701 -16.73 31.17 -29.53
CA ARG A 701 -15.57 32.05 -29.77
C ARG A 701 -15.85 33.05 -30.89
N ALA A 702 -16.41 32.61 -32.01
CA ALA A 702 -16.66 33.45 -33.18
C ALA A 702 -17.78 34.47 -32.92
N CYS A 703 -18.86 34.03 -32.28
CA CYS A 703 -20.05 34.83 -32.01
C CYS A 703 -19.99 35.59 -30.67
N ARG A 704 -18.94 35.41 -29.85
CA ARG A 704 -18.80 36.05 -28.53
C ARG A 704 -19.16 37.54 -28.49
N PRO A 705 -18.71 38.38 -29.46
CA PRO A 705 -19.07 39.80 -29.46
C PRO A 705 -20.57 40.04 -29.66
N VAL A 706 -21.22 39.26 -30.52
CA VAL A 706 -22.65 39.34 -30.83
C VAL A 706 -23.48 38.81 -29.66
N ILE A 707 -23.09 37.65 -29.14
CA ILE A 707 -23.73 37.01 -27.98
C ILE A 707 -23.73 38.00 -26.79
N ASN A 708 -22.58 38.59 -26.46
CA ASN A 708 -22.47 39.54 -25.34
C ASN A 708 -23.26 40.84 -25.55
N ALA A 709 -23.40 41.31 -26.79
CA ALA A 709 -24.08 42.57 -27.09
C ALA A 709 -25.60 42.43 -27.17
N TYR A 710 -26.10 41.31 -27.70
CA TYR A 710 -27.52 41.15 -28.05
C TYR A 710 -28.22 40.00 -27.33
N CYS A 711 -27.47 38.99 -26.88
CA CYS A 711 -28.00 37.78 -26.26
C CYS A 711 -27.60 37.65 -24.77
N SER A 712 -27.14 38.74 -24.15
CA SER A 712 -26.66 38.75 -22.76
C SER A 712 -27.69 38.27 -21.74
N GLN A 713 -28.98 38.43 -22.04
CA GLN A 713 -30.08 37.94 -21.20
C GLN A 713 -30.17 36.40 -21.14
N TYR A 714 -29.68 35.71 -22.17
CA TYR A 714 -29.66 34.25 -22.26
C TYR A 714 -28.31 33.67 -21.80
N ILE A 715 -27.20 34.42 -21.95
CA ILE A 715 -25.87 34.01 -21.42
C ILE A 715 -25.87 33.76 -19.92
N ASN A 716 -26.60 34.62 -19.20
CA ASN A 716 -26.68 34.62 -17.74
C ASN A 716 -27.69 33.61 -17.22
N GLN A 717 -28.49 32.99 -18.10
CA GLN A 717 -29.28 31.84 -17.71
C GLN A 717 -28.35 30.70 -17.35
N GLU A 718 -28.74 30.00 -16.30
CA GLU A 718 -27.95 28.92 -15.76
C GLU A 718 -27.76 27.79 -16.79
N ILE A 719 -28.75 27.53 -17.66
CA ILE A 719 -28.70 26.55 -18.76
C ILE A 719 -29.14 27.23 -20.05
N ASP A 720 -28.39 27.02 -21.12
CA ASP A 720 -28.83 27.34 -22.49
C ASP A 720 -29.69 26.19 -23.02
N HIS A 721 -30.98 26.45 -23.22
CA HIS A 721 -31.90 25.49 -23.83
C HIS A 721 -31.99 25.67 -25.36
N GLY A 722 -30.99 26.30 -25.96
CA GLY A 722 -30.95 26.73 -27.36
C GLY A 722 -31.38 28.19 -27.53
N ASP A 723 -31.49 28.93 -26.43
CA ASP A 723 -31.94 30.32 -26.39
C ASP A 723 -30.89 31.26 -26.96
N VAL A 724 -29.60 30.99 -26.71
CA VAL A 724 -28.52 31.76 -27.32
C VAL A 724 -28.47 31.51 -28.83
N LEU A 725 -28.66 30.27 -29.26
CA LEU A 725 -28.70 29.91 -30.69
C LEU A 725 -29.92 30.52 -31.39
N THR A 726 -31.07 30.60 -30.71
CA THR A 726 -32.29 31.24 -31.22
C THR A 726 -32.14 32.76 -31.30
N CYS A 727 -31.33 33.34 -30.42
CA CYS A 727 -31.05 34.77 -30.39
C CYS A 727 -30.04 35.21 -31.48
N LEU A 728 -29.05 34.35 -31.79
CA LEU A 728 -28.10 34.54 -32.89
C LEU A 728 -28.77 34.43 -34.26
#